data_AF-A0AAX3YP46-F1
#
_entry.id   AF-A0AAX3YP46-F1
#
_cell.length_a   1.000
_cell.length_b   1.000
_cell.length_c   1.000
_cell.angle_alpha   90.00
_cell.angle_beta   90.00
_cell.angle_gamma   90.00
#
_symmetry.space_group_name_H-M   'P 1'
#
loop_
_entity.id
_entity.type
_entity.pdbx_description
1 polymer ?
#
loop_
_entity_poly.entity_id
_entity_poly.type
_entity_poly.pdbx_seq_one_letter_code
_entity_poly.pdbx_strand_id
1 'polypeptide(L)'
;MSATTATPAERPEQVFQDRREAGRVLAGLLEGFRGNPKVTVLGLARGGIPVAWEVAASLGAPLDAFVVRKLGVPGHAEFAMGALASGGIVVVNDDLIRDLRISPEQIRRELDREGRELLRREAVYRENRPPPDVADKIVILVDDGLATGASMFAAVDSLRRQEPAQIVVAVPAAPESTCRDLSAMVDDVVCATMPFPFHAVGESFWNFAQVTDSEVLTLLRTPTSAGTARDAKALEFGSAATAVRIAALDAPDGVPSLNVLLDLVGDARIVVIGESSHGTHEFYAARAEITKRLVEDKGFSAIAAEADWPDAYRVNRYVRGGGHDTTAEEALRGFERFPSWMWRNAPVLDFVGWLKEHNDRSRAQGRTLTGFYGLDLYSLHRSMREVVEYLDRVDPAAARRARDRYSCFDHLSGDDGQSYGYAAAFGAGESCEQQVVEQLVELQRHSLEYVRRDGMAAEDEQFYAERNAVSVCDAEGYYRTMFSGRVSSWNLRDRHMVQTLAALVSHLDRHSGRASRIVVWAHNSHAGDARATEAGTHGEVTVGQLVREAYPDACRLIGFTTFEGSVTAASQWGGPAERKEVRPALPGSVEELFHELGEPSFLVRTDEGNAAARTLRAARLQRAIGVIYRPETERQSHYFHTRISDQFDAVIHIDTTRAVEPLERTSLWVEGETPETYPSAF
;
A
#
# COMPACT_ATOMS: atom_id res chain seq x y z
N MET A 1 -45.53 12.49 -4.60
CA MET A 1 -44.86 11.72 -5.67
C MET A 1 -43.52 12.40 -5.92
N SER A 2 -42.47 11.93 -5.25
CA SER A 2 -41.11 12.46 -5.37
C SER A 2 -40.22 11.27 -5.67
N ALA A 3 -39.57 11.31 -6.82
CA ALA A 3 -38.66 10.28 -7.27
C ALA A 3 -37.36 10.39 -6.47
N THR A 4 -37.06 9.34 -5.71
CA THR A 4 -35.78 9.14 -5.04
C THR A 4 -34.73 8.86 -6.12
N THR A 5 -33.81 9.79 -6.35
CA THR A 5 -32.62 9.57 -7.16
C THR A 5 -31.70 8.61 -6.43
N ALA A 6 -31.53 7.41 -6.98
CA ALA A 6 -30.60 6.40 -6.50
C ALA A 6 -29.15 6.94 -6.57
N THR A 7 -28.39 6.71 -5.50
CA THR A 7 -26.94 6.84 -5.40
C THR A 7 -26.26 5.95 -6.46
N PRO A 8 -25.11 6.35 -7.03
CA PRO A 8 -24.37 5.46 -7.92
C PRO A 8 -23.86 4.28 -7.10
N ALA A 9 -24.29 3.07 -7.45
CA ALA A 9 -23.75 1.84 -6.87
C ALA A 9 -22.23 1.80 -7.09
N GLU A 10 -21.50 1.48 -6.01
CA GLU A 10 -20.07 1.18 -5.97
C GLU A 10 -19.71 0.26 -7.15
N ARG A 11 -18.82 0.73 -8.03
CA ARG A 11 -18.29 -0.10 -9.11
C ARG A 11 -17.16 -0.95 -8.51
N PRO A 12 -17.17 -2.28 -8.67
CA PRO A 12 -16.07 -3.10 -8.19
C PRO A 12 -14.76 -2.77 -8.93
N GLU A 13 -13.67 -2.67 -8.18
CA GLU A 13 -12.38 -2.19 -8.66
C GLU A 13 -11.52 -3.32 -9.25
N GLN A 14 -11.15 -3.14 -10.51
CA GLN A 14 -10.54 -4.17 -11.35
C GLN A 14 -9.02 -4.15 -11.22
N VAL A 15 -8.44 -5.24 -10.70
CA VAL A 15 -7.00 -5.38 -10.36
C VAL A 15 -6.16 -5.78 -11.58
N PHE A 16 -6.65 -6.71 -12.39
CA PHE A 16 -5.97 -7.25 -13.56
C PHE A 16 -6.66 -6.78 -14.84
N GLN A 17 -5.92 -6.45 -15.89
CA GLN A 17 -6.44 -6.13 -17.21
C GLN A 17 -7.20 -7.33 -17.79
N ASP A 18 -6.59 -8.52 -17.75
CA ASP A 18 -7.17 -9.77 -18.23
C ASP A 18 -6.53 -11.00 -17.55
N ARG A 19 -6.96 -12.20 -17.97
CA ARG A 19 -6.44 -13.48 -17.44
C ARG A 19 -4.96 -13.70 -17.74
N ARG A 20 -4.41 -13.12 -18.81
CA ARG A 20 -2.99 -13.29 -19.14
C ARG A 20 -2.12 -12.47 -18.20
N GLU A 21 -2.49 -11.22 -17.95
CA GLU A 21 -1.77 -10.39 -16.97
C GLU A 21 -1.78 -11.04 -15.59
N ALA A 22 -2.95 -11.50 -15.12
CA ALA A 22 -3.07 -12.25 -13.89
C ALA A 22 -2.18 -13.50 -13.84
N GLY A 23 -2.09 -14.25 -14.95
CA GLY A 23 -1.20 -15.41 -15.06
C GLY A 23 0.27 -15.04 -14.97
N ARG A 24 0.71 -13.91 -15.54
CA ARG A 24 2.09 -13.43 -15.45
C ARG A 24 2.47 -12.98 -14.05
N VAL A 25 1.55 -12.32 -13.35
CA VAL A 25 1.72 -11.95 -11.93
C VAL A 25 1.87 -13.22 -11.09
N LEU A 26 0.93 -14.16 -11.25
CA LEU A 26 0.95 -15.44 -10.52
C LEU A 26 2.22 -16.27 -10.81
N ALA A 27 2.71 -16.22 -12.04
CA ALA A 27 3.95 -16.86 -12.44
C ALA A 27 5.19 -16.31 -11.71
N GLY A 28 5.23 -15.00 -11.41
CA GLY A 28 6.28 -14.39 -10.59
C GLY A 28 6.29 -14.92 -9.15
N LEU A 29 5.09 -15.14 -8.58
CA LEU A 29 4.95 -15.69 -7.23
C LEU A 29 5.40 -17.15 -7.13
N LEU A 30 5.40 -17.88 -8.25
CA LEU A 30 5.75 -19.30 -8.33
C LEU A 30 7.20 -19.55 -8.80
N GLU A 31 8.04 -18.52 -8.87
CA GLU A 31 9.38 -18.62 -9.45
C GLU A 31 10.28 -19.68 -8.80
N GLY A 32 10.08 -19.97 -7.51
CA GLY A 32 10.80 -21.05 -6.82
C GLY A 32 10.63 -22.45 -7.45
N PHE A 33 9.61 -22.66 -8.27
CA PHE A 33 9.35 -23.91 -8.99
C PHE A 33 9.99 -23.98 -10.37
N ARG A 34 10.62 -22.88 -10.84
CA ARG A 34 11.15 -22.76 -12.21
C ARG A 34 12.22 -23.82 -12.50
N GLY A 35 12.11 -24.46 -13.66
CA GLY A 35 13.09 -25.44 -14.15
C GLY A 35 13.12 -26.77 -13.39
N ASN A 36 12.22 -26.98 -12.42
CA ASN A 36 12.12 -28.25 -11.71
C ASN A 36 11.41 -29.28 -12.61
N PRO A 37 12.08 -30.39 -12.97
CA PRO A 37 11.52 -31.38 -13.90
C PRO A 37 10.33 -32.16 -13.33
N LYS A 38 10.08 -32.08 -12.02
CA LYS A 38 8.91 -32.70 -11.37
C LYS A 38 7.66 -31.84 -11.41
N VAL A 39 7.74 -30.58 -11.83
CA VAL A 39 6.60 -29.65 -11.83
C VAL A 39 5.69 -29.95 -13.02
N THR A 40 4.38 -29.98 -12.78
CA THR A 40 3.35 -30.03 -13.82
C THR A 40 2.26 -29.02 -13.46
N VAL A 41 1.88 -28.18 -14.42
CA VAL A 41 0.86 -27.15 -14.22
C VAL A 41 -0.46 -27.65 -14.79
N LEU A 42 -1.50 -27.65 -13.96
CA LEU A 42 -2.84 -28.06 -14.32
C LEU A 42 -3.78 -26.86 -14.22
N GLY A 43 -4.36 -26.44 -15.33
CA GLY A 43 -5.38 -25.38 -15.33
C GLY A 43 -6.79 -25.95 -15.22
N LEU A 44 -7.60 -25.41 -14.31
CA LEU A 44 -9.02 -25.74 -14.19
C LEU A 44 -9.76 -25.21 -15.41
N ALA A 45 -10.30 -26.13 -16.22
CA ALA A 45 -10.98 -25.74 -17.44
C ALA A 45 -12.35 -25.09 -17.12
N ARG A 46 -12.70 -23.94 -17.71
CA ARG A 46 -12.04 -23.26 -18.85
C ARG A 46 -11.23 -22.03 -18.47
N GLY A 47 -11.71 -21.30 -17.46
CA GLY A 47 -11.19 -19.99 -17.07
C GLY A 47 -9.74 -20.02 -16.62
N GLY A 48 -9.33 -21.08 -15.92
CA GLY A 48 -7.96 -21.27 -15.44
C GLY A 48 -6.92 -21.54 -16.53
N ILE A 49 -7.30 -21.97 -17.73
CA ILE A 49 -6.30 -22.36 -18.77
C ILE A 49 -5.43 -21.19 -19.25
N PRO A 50 -5.98 -20.00 -19.61
CA PRO A 50 -5.16 -18.83 -19.94
C PRO A 50 -4.17 -18.43 -18.85
N VAL A 51 -4.59 -18.49 -17.58
CA VAL A 51 -3.74 -18.18 -16.41
C VAL A 51 -2.65 -19.24 -16.26
N ALA A 52 -3.04 -20.51 -16.30
CA ALA A 52 -2.16 -21.67 -16.19
C ALA A 52 -1.11 -21.71 -17.30
N TRP A 53 -1.45 -21.27 -18.51
CA TRP A 53 -0.51 -21.22 -19.62
C TRP A 53 0.64 -20.25 -19.36
N GLU A 54 0.35 -19.04 -18.87
CA GLU A 54 1.39 -18.04 -18.54
C GLU A 54 2.28 -18.55 -17.39
N VAL A 55 1.68 -19.21 -16.39
CA VAL A 55 2.42 -19.88 -15.29
C VAL A 55 3.33 -20.98 -15.84
N ALA A 56 2.78 -21.93 -16.61
CA ALA A 56 3.54 -23.05 -17.17
C ALA A 56 4.67 -22.61 -18.09
N ALA A 57 4.40 -21.62 -18.95
CA ALA A 57 5.38 -21.03 -19.85
C ALA A 57 6.53 -20.38 -19.07
N SER A 58 6.22 -19.59 -18.03
CA SER A 58 7.25 -18.95 -17.21
C SER A 58 8.11 -19.96 -16.43
N LEU A 59 7.51 -21.04 -15.90
CA LEU A 59 8.22 -22.07 -15.15
C LEU A 59 8.99 -23.06 -16.02
N GLY A 60 8.70 -23.08 -17.33
CA GLY A 60 9.22 -24.10 -18.26
C GLY A 60 8.61 -25.48 -18.03
N ALA A 61 7.42 -25.54 -17.43
CA ALA A 61 6.74 -26.77 -17.03
C ALA A 61 5.69 -27.21 -18.07
N PRO A 62 5.36 -28.51 -18.16
CA PRO A 62 4.25 -28.98 -18.97
C PRO A 62 2.91 -28.43 -18.44
N LEU A 63 2.07 -27.97 -19.37
CA LEU A 63 0.69 -27.57 -19.12
C LEU A 63 -0.28 -28.70 -19.51
N ASP A 64 -1.25 -29.00 -18.66
CA ASP A 64 -2.43 -29.77 -19.08
C ASP A 64 -3.73 -29.22 -18.47
N ALA A 65 -4.86 -29.68 -19.01
CA ALA A 65 -6.19 -29.32 -18.54
C ALA A 65 -6.69 -30.29 -17.47
N PHE A 66 -7.23 -29.74 -16.38
CA PHE A 66 -7.96 -30.49 -15.37
C PHE A 66 -9.45 -30.10 -15.43
N VAL A 67 -10.32 -31.07 -15.72
CA VAL A 67 -11.75 -30.81 -15.93
C VAL A 67 -12.51 -31.13 -14.64
N VAL A 68 -13.20 -30.13 -14.12
CA VAL A 68 -14.12 -30.29 -12.98
C VAL A 68 -15.49 -29.75 -13.34
N ARG A 69 -16.53 -30.44 -12.90
CA ARG A 69 -17.94 -30.06 -13.03
C ARG A 69 -18.57 -29.96 -11.65
N LYS A 70 -19.29 -28.87 -11.38
CA LYS A 70 -20.07 -28.73 -10.15
C LYS A 70 -21.32 -29.61 -10.24
N LEU A 71 -21.65 -30.28 -9.15
CA LEU A 71 -22.92 -30.98 -8.97
C LEU A 71 -23.86 -30.01 -8.26
N GLY A 72 -24.79 -29.43 -9.01
CA GLY A 72 -25.79 -28.52 -8.47
C GLY A 72 -26.85 -29.25 -7.65
N VAL A 73 -27.42 -28.58 -6.66
CA VAL A 73 -28.61 -29.04 -5.93
C VAL A 73 -29.76 -29.17 -6.95
N PRO A 74 -30.52 -30.27 -6.95
CA PRO A 74 -31.65 -30.45 -7.85
C PRO A 74 -32.64 -29.27 -7.77
N GLY A 75 -32.92 -28.62 -8.90
CA GLY A 75 -33.78 -27.44 -8.98
C GLY A 75 -33.08 -26.10 -8.71
N HIS A 76 -31.83 -26.11 -8.23
CA HIS A 76 -31.03 -24.92 -7.93
C HIS A 76 -29.57 -25.13 -8.40
N ALA A 77 -29.36 -25.12 -9.72
CA ALA A 77 -28.07 -25.45 -10.33
C ALA A 77 -26.89 -24.55 -9.88
N GLU A 78 -27.18 -23.33 -9.43
CA GLU A 78 -26.19 -22.38 -8.92
C GLU A 78 -25.64 -22.75 -7.52
N PHE A 79 -26.38 -23.55 -6.74
CA PHE A 79 -25.95 -24.02 -5.43
C PHE A 79 -25.29 -25.40 -5.57
N ALA A 80 -23.99 -25.50 -5.29
CA ALA A 80 -23.27 -26.77 -5.45
C ALA A 80 -23.44 -27.67 -4.21
N MET A 81 -23.91 -28.91 -4.43
CA MET A 81 -23.91 -29.99 -3.42
C MET A 81 -22.65 -30.87 -3.49
N GLY A 82 -21.84 -30.69 -4.52
CA GLY A 82 -20.62 -31.44 -4.74
C GLY A 82 -19.95 -31.04 -6.05
N ALA A 83 -18.98 -31.85 -6.47
CA ALA A 83 -18.35 -31.73 -7.77
C ALA A 83 -17.82 -33.08 -8.26
N LEU A 84 -17.71 -33.21 -9.57
CA LEU A 84 -17.17 -34.34 -10.31
C LEU A 84 -15.89 -33.89 -11.01
N ALA A 85 -14.79 -34.59 -10.78
CA ALA A 85 -13.48 -34.31 -11.37
C ALA A 85 -13.07 -35.39 -12.40
N SER A 86 -12.10 -35.05 -13.25
CA SER A 86 -11.45 -35.99 -14.17
C SER A 86 -11.00 -37.26 -13.45
N GLY A 87 -11.21 -38.42 -14.07
CA GLY A 87 -11.01 -39.73 -13.44
C GLY A 87 -12.24 -40.31 -12.73
N GLY A 88 -13.40 -39.63 -12.82
CA GLY A 88 -14.68 -40.14 -12.31
C GLY A 88 -14.84 -39.99 -10.79
N ILE A 89 -14.02 -39.13 -10.17
CA ILE A 89 -14.04 -38.89 -8.73
C ILE A 89 -15.16 -37.90 -8.39
N VAL A 90 -16.01 -38.32 -7.46
CA VAL A 90 -17.16 -37.55 -6.96
C VAL A 90 -16.87 -37.11 -5.54
N VAL A 91 -16.97 -35.80 -5.30
CA VAL A 91 -16.91 -35.19 -3.97
C VAL A 91 -18.27 -34.57 -3.69
N VAL A 92 -18.87 -34.87 -2.55
CA VAL A 92 -20.18 -34.36 -2.14
C VAL A 92 -20.15 -33.83 -0.72
N ASN A 93 -21.00 -32.85 -0.43
CA ASN A 93 -21.23 -32.33 0.91
C ASN A 93 -22.36 -33.15 1.57
N ASP A 94 -21.98 -34.10 2.43
CA ASP A 94 -22.91 -35.02 3.08
C ASP A 94 -23.89 -34.32 4.03
N ASP A 95 -23.47 -33.22 4.67
CA ASP A 95 -24.33 -32.44 5.57
C ASP A 95 -25.41 -31.70 4.78
N LEU A 96 -25.04 -31.07 3.65
CA LEU A 96 -26.00 -30.40 2.77
C LEU A 96 -26.99 -31.38 2.14
N ILE A 97 -26.52 -32.57 1.73
CA ILE A 97 -27.38 -33.63 1.20
C ILE A 97 -28.42 -34.06 2.25
N ARG A 98 -27.99 -34.19 3.51
CA ARG A 98 -28.85 -34.57 4.63
C ARG A 98 -29.88 -33.48 4.96
N ASP A 99 -29.44 -32.24 5.05
CA ASP A 99 -30.29 -31.10 5.40
C ASP A 99 -31.36 -30.82 4.35
N LEU A 100 -31.00 -30.91 3.07
CA LEU A 100 -31.91 -30.71 1.93
C LEU A 100 -32.67 -31.98 1.54
N ARG A 101 -32.48 -33.10 2.26
CA ARG A 101 -33.10 -34.41 2.02
C ARG A 101 -33.02 -34.85 0.55
N ILE A 102 -31.84 -34.67 -0.05
CA ILE A 102 -31.62 -35.00 -1.46
C ILE A 102 -31.55 -36.53 -1.59
N SER A 103 -32.43 -37.11 -2.43
CA SER A 103 -32.47 -38.55 -2.63
C SER A 103 -31.27 -39.06 -3.45
N PRO A 104 -30.84 -40.32 -3.24
CA PRO A 104 -29.80 -40.96 -4.06
C PRO A 104 -30.11 -40.94 -5.56
N GLU A 105 -31.39 -41.05 -5.94
CA GLU A 105 -31.83 -40.99 -7.35
C GLU A 105 -31.62 -39.59 -7.95
N GLN A 106 -31.84 -38.53 -7.17
CA GLN A 106 -31.60 -37.15 -7.61
C GLN A 106 -30.10 -36.89 -7.79
N ILE A 107 -29.27 -37.34 -6.85
CA ILE A 107 -27.80 -37.24 -6.96
C ILE A 107 -27.30 -37.98 -8.20
N ARG A 108 -27.79 -39.20 -8.44
CA ARG A 108 -27.39 -40.01 -9.60
C ARG A 108 -27.77 -39.35 -10.93
N ARG A 109 -28.95 -38.74 -11.03
CA ARG A 109 -29.36 -38.00 -12.25
C ARG A 109 -28.43 -36.83 -12.54
N GLU A 110 -28.05 -36.07 -11.53
CA GLU A 110 -27.13 -34.95 -11.66
C GLU A 110 -25.71 -35.43 -12.02
N LEU A 111 -25.23 -36.50 -11.39
CA LEU A 111 -23.97 -37.17 -11.74
C LEU A 111 -23.94 -37.65 -13.19
N ASP A 112 -24.99 -38.32 -13.67
CA ASP A 112 -25.06 -38.82 -15.05
C ASP A 112 -25.13 -37.66 -16.07
N ARG A 113 -25.70 -36.52 -15.70
CA ARG A 113 -25.74 -35.33 -16.55
C ARG A 113 -24.37 -34.66 -16.62
N GLU A 114 -23.79 -34.33 -15.47
CA GLU A 114 -22.51 -33.63 -15.40
C GLU A 114 -21.34 -34.52 -15.83
N GLY A 115 -21.43 -35.84 -15.63
CA GLY A 115 -20.44 -36.82 -16.09
C GLY A 115 -20.37 -36.95 -17.60
N ARG A 116 -21.52 -36.92 -18.31
CA ARG A 116 -21.51 -36.90 -19.79
C ARG A 116 -20.83 -35.65 -20.35
N GLU A 117 -21.07 -34.50 -19.73
CA GLU A 117 -20.43 -33.25 -20.13
C GLU A 117 -18.93 -33.23 -19.77
N LEU A 118 -18.55 -33.76 -18.60
CA LEU A 118 -17.16 -33.91 -18.22
C LEU A 118 -16.39 -34.77 -19.24
N LEU A 119 -16.91 -35.95 -19.59
CA LEU A 119 -16.31 -36.85 -20.56
C LEU A 119 -16.21 -36.20 -21.95
N ARG A 120 -17.25 -35.47 -22.38
CA ARG A 120 -17.22 -34.72 -23.64
C ARG A 120 -16.05 -33.71 -23.64
N ARG A 121 -15.90 -32.91 -22.58
CA ARG A 121 -14.84 -31.88 -22.48
C ARG A 121 -13.46 -32.50 -22.38
N GLU A 122 -13.31 -33.56 -21.61
CA GLU A 122 -12.06 -34.29 -21.48
C GLU A 122 -11.62 -34.86 -22.84
N ALA A 123 -12.55 -35.42 -23.63
CA ALA A 123 -12.26 -35.91 -24.97
C ALA A 123 -11.83 -34.77 -25.92
N VAL A 124 -12.50 -33.61 -25.84
CA VAL A 124 -12.18 -32.43 -26.64
C VAL A 124 -10.78 -31.90 -26.30
N TYR A 125 -10.49 -31.63 -25.03
CA TYR A 125 -9.22 -30.99 -24.63
C TYR A 125 -8.01 -31.92 -24.72
N ARG A 126 -8.21 -33.24 -24.62
CA ARG A 126 -7.09 -34.18 -24.69
C ARG A 126 -6.73 -34.62 -26.10
N GLU A 127 -7.66 -34.57 -27.07
CA GLU A 127 -7.37 -34.99 -28.46
C GLU A 127 -6.69 -36.37 -28.55
N ASN A 128 -7.12 -37.33 -27.71
CA ASN A 128 -6.55 -38.68 -27.53
C ASN A 128 -5.23 -38.77 -26.73
N ARG A 129 -4.76 -37.69 -26.08
CA ARG A 129 -3.69 -37.77 -25.09
C ARG A 129 -4.14 -38.56 -23.85
N PRO A 130 -3.25 -39.34 -23.22
CA PRO A 130 -3.54 -40.01 -21.95
C PRO A 130 -3.79 -38.98 -20.84
N PRO A 131 -4.39 -39.39 -19.70
CA PRO A 131 -4.45 -38.55 -18.52
C PRO A 131 -3.09 -38.02 -18.07
N PRO A 132 -3.03 -36.81 -17.47
CA PRO A 132 -1.79 -36.27 -16.94
C PRO A 132 -1.31 -37.21 -15.84
N ASP A 133 -0.07 -37.66 -16.01
CA ASP A 133 0.63 -38.42 -14.99
C ASP A 133 1.07 -37.45 -13.89
N VAL A 134 0.47 -37.56 -12.71
CA VAL A 134 0.69 -36.67 -11.56
C VAL A 134 1.35 -37.36 -10.36
N ALA A 135 1.53 -38.68 -10.42
CA ALA A 135 2.15 -39.45 -9.34
C ALA A 135 3.61 -38.99 -9.13
N ASP A 136 4.02 -38.81 -7.87
CA ASP A 136 5.35 -38.33 -7.49
C ASP A 136 5.78 -36.96 -8.08
N LYS A 137 4.83 -36.19 -8.63
CA LYS A 137 5.06 -34.85 -9.20
C LYS A 137 4.62 -33.72 -8.27
N ILE A 138 5.16 -32.54 -8.52
CA ILE A 138 4.69 -31.29 -7.92
C ILE A 138 3.61 -30.73 -8.83
N VAL A 139 2.36 -30.75 -8.38
CA VAL A 139 1.22 -30.30 -9.17
C VAL A 139 0.87 -28.87 -8.77
N ILE A 140 1.02 -27.94 -9.71
CA ILE A 140 0.54 -26.57 -9.54
C ILE A 140 -0.84 -26.46 -10.18
N LEU A 141 -1.87 -26.33 -9.36
CA LEU A 141 -3.26 -26.29 -9.77
C LEU A 141 -3.74 -24.84 -9.86
N VAL A 142 -4.12 -24.41 -11.06
CA VAL A 142 -4.37 -23.00 -11.39
C VAL A 142 -5.83 -22.77 -11.82
N ASP A 143 -6.45 -21.71 -11.31
CA ASP A 143 -7.76 -21.21 -11.79
C ASP A 143 -7.73 -19.69 -11.98
N ASP A 144 -8.74 -19.10 -12.64
CA ASP A 144 -8.80 -17.64 -12.85
C ASP A 144 -9.25 -16.85 -11.60
N GLY A 145 -9.73 -17.54 -10.58
CA GLY A 145 -9.95 -17.04 -9.23
C GLY A 145 -10.88 -17.97 -8.45
N LEU A 146 -11.04 -17.71 -7.15
CA LEU A 146 -11.92 -18.50 -6.29
C LEU A 146 -12.99 -17.62 -5.69
N ALA A 147 -14.26 -17.97 -5.90
CA ALA A 147 -15.35 -17.38 -5.12
C ALA A 147 -15.63 -18.19 -3.85
N THR A 148 -16.09 -19.43 -4.02
CA THR A 148 -16.36 -20.36 -2.90
C THR A 148 -15.33 -21.48 -2.80
N GLY A 149 -14.41 -21.58 -3.77
CA GLY A 149 -13.41 -22.64 -3.83
C GLY A 149 -13.93 -24.05 -4.16
N ALA A 150 -15.24 -24.28 -4.27
CA ALA A 150 -15.82 -25.63 -4.41
C ALA A 150 -15.22 -26.49 -5.53
N SER A 151 -14.99 -25.91 -6.72
CA SER A 151 -14.35 -26.62 -7.84
C SER A 151 -12.87 -26.94 -7.55
N MET A 152 -12.17 -26.05 -6.86
CA MET A 152 -10.78 -26.23 -6.45
C MET A 152 -10.65 -27.32 -5.38
N PHE A 153 -11.51 -27.31 -4.35
CA PHE A 153 -11.53 -28.36 -3.33
C PHE A 153 -11.73 -29.76 -3.92
N ALA A 154 -12.64 -29.90 -4.88
CA ALA A 154 -12.87 -31.18 -5.55
C ALA A 154 -11.70 -31.60 -6.45
N ALA A 155 -11.03 -30.65 -7.08
CA ALA A 155 -9.81 -30.92 -7.83
C ALA A 155 -8.68 -31.41 -6.90
N VAL A 156 -8.48 -30.75 -5.75
CA VAL A 156 -7.49 -31.13 -4.75
C VAL A 156 -7.75 -32.54 -4.21
N ASP A 157 -8.99 -32.86 -3.80
CA ASP A 157 -9.33 -34.20 -3.32
C ASP A 157 -9.08 -35.28 -4.38
N SER A 158 -9.43 -34.96 -5.64
CA SER A 158 -9.21 -35.86 -6.77
C SER A 158 -7.74 -36.08 -7.09
N LEU A 159 -6.89 -35.06 -6.92
CA LEU A 159 -5.45 -35.16 -7.17
C LEU A 159 -4.74 -35.88 -6.03
N ARG A 160 -5.11 -35.66 -4.77
CA ARG A 160 -4.51 -36.36 -3.62
C ARG A 160 -4.57 -37.88 -3.75
N ARG A 161 -5.64 -38.43 -4.32
CA ARG A 161 -5.81 -39.88 -4.56
C ARG A 161 -4.88 -40.44 -5.64
N GLN A 162 -4.24 -39.58 -6.43
CA GLN A 162 -3.26 -39.96 -7.46
C GLN A 162 -1.83 -39.85 -6.94
N GLU A 163 -1.65 -39.64 -5.63
CA GLU A 163 -0.37 -39.63 -4.92
C GLU A 163 0.71 -38.70 -5.54
N PRO A 164 0.40 -37.40 -5.77
CA PRO A 164 1.43 -36.42 -6.12
C PRO A 164 2.38 -36.20 -4.95
N ALA A 165 3.62 -35.78 -5.24
CA ALA A 165 4.59 -35.43 -4.21
C ALA A 165 4.19 -34.17 -3.46
N GLN A 166 3.62 -33.18 -4.17
CA GLN A 166 3.11 -31.93 -3.61
C GLN A 166 1.95 -31.39 -4.46
N ILE A 167 1.00 -30.70 -3.83
CA ILE A 167 -0.06 -29.93 -4.47
C ILE A 167 0.08 -28.47 -4.04
N VAL A 168 0.20 -27.58 -5.01
CA VAL A 168 0.22 -26.13 -4.82
C VAL A 168 -0.99 -25.55 -5.54
N VAL A 169 -1.85 -24.81 -4.83
CA VAL A 169 -2.95 -24.08 -5.46
C VAL A 169 -2.49 -22.67 -5.77
N ALA A 170 -2.70 -22.21 -7.01
CA ALA A 170 -2.30 -20.88 -7.43
C ALA A 170 -3.45 -20.15 -8.12
N VAL A 171 -3.87 -19.00 -7.59
CA VAL A 171 -5.02 -18.25 -8.12
C VAL A 171 -4.77 -16.73 -8.09
N PRO A 172 -5.29 -15.96 -9.07
CA PRO A 172 -5.13 -14.51 -9.08
C PRO A 172 -5.86 -13.81 -7.94
N ALA A 173 -7.12 -14.16 -7.69
CA ALA A 173 -7.96 -13.49 -6.70
C ALA A 173 -8.86 -14.50 -5.96
N ALA A 174 -8.92 -14.39 -4.63
CA ALA A 174 -9.78 -15.22 -3.78
C ALA A 174 -10.07 -14.54 -2.43
N PRO A 175 -11.20 -14.84 -1.75
CA PRO A 175 -11.41 -14.43 -0.36
C PRO A 175 -10.37 -15.06 0.57
N GLU A 176 -9.93 -14.30 1.57
CA GLU A 176 -8.98 -14.79 2.59
C GLU A 176 -9.47 -16.08 3.28
N SER A 177 -10.76 -16.18 3.57
CA SER A 177 -11.37 -17.36 4.17
C SER A 177 -11.19 -18.62 3.30
N THR A 178 -11.36 -18.49 1.98
CA THR A 178 -11.21 -19.62 1.05
C THR A 178 -9.75 -20.04 0.90
N CYS A 179 -8.82 -19.09 0.88
CA CYS A 179 -7.39 -19.40 0.90
C CYS A 179 -7.00 -20.17 2.16
N ARG A 180 -7.49 -19.73 3.34
CA ARG A 180 -7.23 -20.39 4.63
C ARG A 180 -7.73 -21.83 4.66
N ASP A 181 -8.95 -22.07 4.18
CA ASP A 181 -9.54 -23.41 4.11
C ASP A 181 -8.73 -24.32 3.17
N LEU A 182 -8.27 -23.80 2.02
CA LEU A 182 -7.41 -24.54 1.09
C LEU A 182 -6.04 -24.85 1.68
N SER A 183 -5.42 -23.93 2.41
CA SER A 183 -4.10 -24.13 3.04
C SER A 183 -4.08 -25.31 4.03
N ALA A 184 -5.23 -25.71 4.58
CA ALA A 184 -5.34 -26.91 5.40
C ALA A 184 -5.33 -28.22 4.58
N MET A 185 -5.50 -28.14 3.26
CA MET A 185 -5.70 -29.26 2.34
C MET A 185 -4.61 -29.39 1.27
N VAL A 186 -3.65 -28.49 1.19
CA VAL A 186 -2.57 -28.55 0.19
C VAL A 186 -1.23 -28.17 0.83
N ASP A 187 -0.14 -28.40 0.12
CA ASP A 187 1.21 -28.08 0.61
C ASP A 187 1.45 -26.57 0.61
N ASP A 188 0.87 -25.84 -0.36
CA ASP A 188 0.94 -24.38 -0.42
C ASP A 188 -0.24 -23.76 -1.20
N VAL A 189 -0.60 -22.52 -0.84
CA VAL A 189 -1.60 -21.70 -1.52
C VAL A 189 -0.99 -20.35 -1.90
N VAL A 190 -0.85 -20.12 -3.20
CA VAL A 190 -0.35 -18.87 -3.78
C VAL A 190 -1.51 -18.06 -4.33
N CYS A 191 -1.86 -16.97 -3.64
CA CYS A 191 -2.90 -16.05 -4.08
C CYS A 191 -2.29 -14.68 -4.40
N ALA A 192 -2.58 -14.10 -5.58
CA ALA A 192 -1.96 -12.84 -5.97
C ALA A 192 -2.57 -11.61 -5.27
N THR A 193 -3.89 -11.63 -5.03
CA THR A 193 -4.61 -10.62 -4.24
C THR A 193 -5.83 -11.24 -3.53
N MET A 194 -6.25 -10.68 -2.40
CA MET A 194 -7.39 -11.17 -1.62
C MET A 194 -8.40 -10.04 -1.33
N PRO A 195 -9.17 -9.59 -2.34
CA PRO A 195 -10.01 -8.40 -2.21
C PRO A 195 -11.17 -8.61 -1.22
N PHE A 196 -11.58 -7.54 -0.55
CA PHE A 196 -12.70 -7.53 0.40
C PHE A 196 -13.53 -6.24 0.29
N PRO A 197 -14.87 -6.31 0.14
CA PRO A 197 -15.69 -7.52 0.04
C PRO A 197 -15.49 -8.25 -1.30
N PHE A 198 -15.47 -9.58 -1.27
CA PHE A 198 -15.35 -10.41 -2.48
C PHE A 198 -16.74 -10.82 -2.98
N HIS A 199 -17.18 -10.30 -4.13
CA HIS A 199 -18.47 -10.70 -4.71
C HIS A 199 -18.32 -11.72 -5.84
N ALA A 200 -17.43 -11.46 -6.81
CA ALA A 200 -17.22 -12.36 -7.93
C ALA A 200 -15.79 -12.30 -8.47
N VAL A 201 -15.30 -13.42 -9.00
CA VAL A 201 -13.97 -13.51 -9.62
C VAL A 201 -13.78 -12.46 -10.73
N GLY A 202 -14.81 -12.25 -11.56
CA GLY A 202 -14.73 -11.35 -12.71
C GLY A 202 -14.54 -9.87 -12.35
N GLU A 203 -14.82 -9.48 -11.11
CA GLU A 203 -14.64 -8.11 -10.63
C GLU A 203 -13.17 -7.72 -10.50
N SER A 204 -12.29 -8.70 -10.26
CA SER A 204 -10.85 -8.47 -10.26
C SER A 204 -10.27 -8.25 -11.66
N PHE A 205 -11.07 -8.28 -12.73
CA PHE A 205 -10.60 -8.19 -14.12
C PHE A 205 -11.30 -7.07 -14.90
N TRP A 206 -10.53 -6.22 -15.61
CA TRP A 206 -11.06 -5.24 -16.56
C TRP A 206 -11.74 -5.91 -17.75
N ASN A 207 -11.14 -7.00 -18.25
CA ASN A 207 -11.67 -7.85 -19.30
C ASN A 207 -11.80 -9.29 -18.82
N PHE A 208 -13.03 -9.67 -18.46
CA PHE A 208 -13.38 -11.02 -18.04
C PHE A 208 -14.21 -11.78 -19.09
N ALA A 209 -13.89 -11.60 -20.38
CA ALA A 209 -14.58 -12.30 -21.47
C ALA A 209 -14.58 -13.83 -21.27
N GLN A 210 -15.62 -14.50 -21.73
CA GLN A 210 -15.75 -15.95 -21.58
C GLN A 210 -14.70 -16.67 -22.43
N VAL A 211 -13.89 -17.52 -21.79
CA VAL A 211 -12.89 -18.36 -22.46
C VAL A 211 -13.61 -19.45 -23.29
N THR A 212 -13.23 -19.54 -24.57
CA THR A 212 -13.82 -20.49 -25.52
C THR A 212 -13.06 -21.81 -25.57
N ASP A 213 -13.72 -22.90 -25.98
CA ASP A 213 -13.06 -24.20 -26.13
C ASP A 213 -11.93 -24.14 -27.18
N SER A 214 -12.08 -23.33 -28.23
CA SER A 214 -11.04 -23.09 -29.24
C SER A 214 -9.81 -22.38 -28.67
N GLU A 215 -10.00 -21.46 -27.73
CA GLU A 215 -8.91 -20.77 -27.04
C GLU A 215 -8.16 -21.73 -26.11
N VAL A 216 -8.89 -22.55 -25.35
CA VAL A 216 -8.31 -23.63 -24.52
C VAL A 216 -7.45 -24.57 -25.37
N LEU A 217 -7.97 -25.04 -26.51
CA LEU A 217 -7.23 -25.92 -27.42
C LEU A 217 -5.98 -25.25 -28.00
N THR A 218 -6.08 -23.97 -28.35
CA THR A 218 -4.93 -23.20 -28.86
C THR A 218 -3.83 -23.13 -27.81
N LEU A 219 -4.17 -22.84 -26.56
CA LEU A 219 -3.22 -22.75 -25.45
C LEU A 219 -2.60 -24.11 -25.11
N LEU A 220 -3.41 -25.18 -25.04
CA LEU A 220 -2.91 -26.54 -24.77
C LEU A 220 -1.98 -27.08 -25.86
N ARG A 221 -2.14 -26.62 -27.11
CA ARG A 221 -1.25 -26.96 -28.24
C ARG A 221 0.01 -26.10 -28.29
N THR A 222 0.00 -24.94 -27.65
CA THR A 222 1.13 -24.00 -27.66
C THR A 222 2.17 -24.47 -26.63
N PRO A 223 3.40 -24.84 -27.04
CA PRO A 223 4.40 -25.40 -26.14
C PRO A 223 4.79 -24.42 -25.02
N THR A 224 4.85 -24.92 -23.78
CA THR A 224 5.31 -24.18 -22.60
C THR A 224 6.72 -24.59 -22.14
N SER A 225 7.21 -25.74 -22.60
CA SER A 225 8.46 -26.38 -22.15
C SER A 225 9.67 -26.13 -23.05
N ALA A 226 9.52 -25.34 -24.12
CA ALA A 226 10.62 -24.85 -24.95
C ALA A 226 10.83 -23.35 -24.67
N GLY A 227 12.08 -22.89 -24.56
CA GLY A 227 12.56 -21.59 -24.04
C GLY A 227 11.96 -20.27 -24.59
N THR A 228 10.87 -20.34 -25.33
CA THR A 228 10.06 -19.25 -25.89
C THR A 228 9.56 -18.21 -24.89
N ALA A 229 9.25 -18.59 -23.64
CA ALA A 229 8.80 -17.62 -22.62
C ALA A 229 9.91 -16.70 -22.15
N ARG A 230 11.16 -17.19 -22.12
CA ARG A 230 12.34 -16.38 -21.79
C ARG A 230 12.55 -15.31 -22.84
N ASP A 231 12.39 -15.66 -24.12
CA ASP A 231 12.52 -14.73 -25.23
C ASP A 231 11.36 -13.72 -25.26
N ALA A 232 10.13 -14.12 -24.93
CA ALA A 232 8.97 -13.22 -24.92
C ALA A 232 8.98 -12.24 -23.74
N LYS A 233 9.28 -12.70 -22.52
CA LYS A 233 9.41 -11.82 -21.35
C LYS A 233 10.63 -10.91 -21.48
N ALA A 234 11.77 -11.42 -21.94
CA ALA A 234 12.95 -10.58 -22.21
C ALA A 234 12.71 -9.61 -23.38
N LEU A 235 11.90 -9.94 -24.38
CA LEU A 235 11.47 -8.98 -25.41
C LEU A 235 10.52 -7.93 -24.84
N GLU A 236 9.55 -8.32 -24.01
CA GLU A 236 8.55 -7.43 -23.42
C GLU A 236 9.20 -6.47 -22.41
N PHE A 237 9.97 -6.99 -21.45
CA PHE A 237 10.79 -6.20 -20.53
C PHE A 237 11.87 -5.43 -21.28
N GLY A 238 12.57 -6.03 -22.24
CA GLY A 238 13.52 -5.32 -23.08
C GLY A 238 12.89 -4.15 -23.83
N SER A 239 11.65 -4.29 -24.32
CA SER A 239 10.90 -3.20 -24.95
C SER A 239 10.43 -2.14 -23.95
N ALA A 240 10.02 -2.57 -22.75
CA ALA A 240 9.56 -1.70 -21.66
C ALA A 240 10.72 -0.88 -21.08
N ALA A 241 11.80 -1.55 -20.66
CA ALA A 241 13.03 -0.95 -20.18
C ALA A 241 13.63 -0.01 -21.23
N THR A 242 13.61 -0.37 -22.52
CA THR A 242 14.04 0.54 -23.59
C THR A 242 13.17 1.79 -23.66
N ALA A 243 11.84 1.65 -23.62
CA ALA A 243 10.93 2.80 -23.64
C ALA A 243 11.14 3.72 -22.43
N VAL A 244 11.32 3.16 -21.24
CA VAL A 244 11.61 3.91 -20.01
C VAL A 244 12.99 4.56 -20.08
N ARG A 245 14.02 3.84 -20.52
CA ARG A 245 15.40 4.35 -20.68
C ARG A 245 15.47 5.59 -21.57
N ILE A 246 14.72 5.60 -22.68
CA ILE A 246 14.67 6.76 -23.60
C ILE A 246 14.07 7.99 -22.93
N ALA A 247 13.12 7.80 -22.00
CA ALA A 247 12.45 8.88 -21.28
C ALA A 247 13.10 9.22 -19.92
N ALA A 248 14.08 8.43 -19.48
CA ALA A 248 14.77 8.62 -18.21
C ALA A 248 15.60 9.91 -18.27
N LEU A 249 15.40 10.76 -17.27
CA LEU A 249 16.11 12.02 -17.08
C LEU A 249 17.13 11.85 -15.97
N ASP A 250 18.31 12.43 -16.16
CA ASP A 250 19.37 12.37 -15.16
C ASP A 250 18.93 13.02 -13.83
N ALA A 251 19.12 12.29 -12.73
CA ALA A 251 18.77 12.71 -11.38
C ALA A 251 19.80 12.14 -10.39
N PRO A 252 21.06 12.62 -10.44
CA PRO A 252 22.12 12.15 -9.56
C PRO A 252 21.71 12.29 -8.09
N ASP A 253 21.95 11.24 -7.30
CA ASP A 253 21.55 11.14 -5.89
C ASP A 253 20.04 11.38 -5.66
N GLY A 254 19.21 11.11 -6.69
CA GLY A 254 17.77 11.33 -6.67
C GLY A 254 17.34 12.78 -6.90
N VAL A 255 18.23 13.68 -7.29
CA VAL A 255 17.92 15.10 -7.48
C VAL A 255 17.99 15.48 -8.96
N PRO A 256 16.85 15.69 -9.66
CA PRO A 256 16.85 16.08 -11.06
C PRO A 256 17.46 17.48 -11.26
N SER A 257 17.85 17.80 -12.49
CA SER A 257 18.28 19.16 -12.82
C SER A 257 17.21 20.21 -12.49
N LEU A 258 17.63 21.44 -12.16
CA LEU A 258 16.70 22.52 -11.80
C LEU A 258 15.64 22.74 -12.89
N ASN A 259 16.03 22.76 -14.16
CA ASN A 259 15.08 22.97 -15.26
C ASN A 259 14.01 21.88 -15.32
N VAL A 260 14.39 20.61 -15.17
CA VAL A 260 13.44 19.48 -15.13
C VAL A 260 12.50 19.62 -13.95
N LEU A 261 13.03 19.97 -12.77
CA LEU A 261 12.20 20.16 -11.57
C LEU A 261 11.21 21.32 -11.72
N LEU A 262 11.65 22.47 -12.24
CA LEU A 262 10.81 23.65 -12.41
C LEU A 262 9.71 23.45 -13.46
N ASP A 263 9.99 22.64 -14.49
CA ASP A 263 9.03 22.25 -15.51
C ASP A 263 7.99 21.25 -14.97
N LEU A 264 8.44 20.19 -14.29
CA LEU A 264 7.57 19.22 -13.63
C LEU A 264 6.60 19.89 -12.64
N VAL A 265 7.13 20.77 -11.79
CA VAL A 265 6.33 21.47 -10.78
C VAL A 265 5.41 22.52 -11.40
N GLY A 266 5.84 23.20 -12.47
CA GLY A 266 5.04 24.23 -13.13
C GLY A 266 4.52 25.28 -12.15
N ASP A 267 3.21 25.49 -12.14
CA ASP A 267 2.49 26.40 -11.22
C ASP A 267 1.79 25.70 -10.06
N ALA A 268 2.14 24.45 -9.79
CA ALA A 268 1.54 23.68 -8.70
C ALA A 268 1.62 24.43 -7.38
N ARG A 269 0.50 24.41 -6.65
CA ARG A 269 0.39 24.91 -5.28
C ARG A 269 0.87 23.89 -4.27
N ILE A 270 0.64 22.61 -4.52
CA ILE A 270 0.99 21.53 -3.60
C ILE A 270 1.90 20.55 -4.33
N VAL A 271 3.07 20.27 -3.78
CA VAL A 271 3.97 19.23 -4.30
C VAL A 271 4.11 18.17 -3.23
N VAL A 272 3.55 16.99 -3.47
CA VAL A 272 3.63 15.85 -2.56
C VAL A 272 4.82 14.99 -2.98
N ILE A 273 5.79 14.85 -2.09
CA ILE A 273 7.01 14.08 -2.34
C ILE A 273 7.01 12.85 -1.41
N GLY A 274 6.88 11.70 -2.05
CA GLY A 274 6.88 10.38 -1.46
C GLY A 274 8.25 9.89 -1.01
N GLU A 275 8.28 8.73 -0.35
CA GLU A 275 9.46 7.88 -0.18
C GLU A 275 9.02 6.41 -0.15
N SER A 276 9.78 5.47 -0.73
CA SER A 276 9.44 4.04 -0.67
C SER A 276 9.89 3.35 0.62
N SER A 277 10.66 4.07 1.46
CA SER A 277 10.92 3.65 2.84
C SER A 277 11.06 4.84 3.78
N HIS A 278 10.70 4.68 5.06
CA HIS A 278 10.96 5.70 6.09
C HIS A 278 12.41 5.71 6.60
N GLY A 279 13.24 4.78 6.14
CA GLY A 279 14.54 4.48 6.74
C GLY A 279 15.72 4.63 5.79
N THR A 280 15.56 5.28 4.64
CA THR A 280 16.59 5.36 3.59
C THR A 280 17.18 6.77 3.48
N HIS A 281 18.50 6.88 3.59
CA HIS A 281 19.23 8.15 3.60
C HIS A 281 18.99 9.00 2.35
N GLU A 282 19.12 8.38 1.17
CA GLU A 282 19.05 9.08 -0.11
C GLU A 282 17.67 9.69 -0.36
N PHE A 283 16.59 9.08 0.14
CA PHE A 283 15.24 9.64 0.03
C PHE A 283 15.09 10.92 0.85
N TYR A 284 15.55 10.96 2.10
CA TYR A 284 15.53 12.20 2.88
C TYR A 284 16.44 13.27 2.28
N ALA A 285 17.64 12.91 1.84
CA ALA A 285 18.58 13.86 1.23
C ALA A 285 18.00 14.47 -0.05
N ALA A 286 17.46 13.65 -0.96
CA ALA A 286 16.86 14.12 -2.20
C ALA A 286 15.61 14.97 -1.93
N ARG A 287 14.72 14.56 -1.03
CA ARG A 287 13.54 15.36 -0.61
C ARG A 287 13.96 16.72 -0.06
N ALA A 288 14.98 16.76 0.79
CA ALA A 288 15.52 18.00 1.34
C ALA A 288 16.04 18.91 0.22
N GLU A 289 16.91 18.42 -0.66
CA GLU A 289 17.48 19.22 -1.76
C GLU A 289 16.45 19.72 -2.77
N ILE A 290 15.50 18.86 -3.17
CA ILE A 290 14.37 19.27 -4.02
C ILE A 290 13.58 20.38 -3.33
N THR A 291 13.27 20.22 -2.04
CA THR A 291 12.50 21.20 -1.27
C THR A 291 13.24 22.53 -1.13
N LYS A 292 14.56 22.52 -0.91
CA LYS A 292 15.39 23.74 -0.88
C LYS A 292 15.23 24.54 -2.18
N ARG A 293 15.34 23.87 -3.34
CA ARG A 293 15.15 24.49 -4.65
C ARG A 293 13.73 25.03 -4.85
N LEU A 294 12.70 24.29 -4.41
CA LEU A 294 11.31 24.77 -4.50
C LEU A 294 11.06 26.02 -3.63
N VAL A 295 11.66 26.09 -2.45
CA VAL A 295 11.60 27.26 -1.57
C VAL A 295 12.31 28.45 -2.21
N GLU A 296 13.53 28.27 -2.71
CA GLU A 296 14.36 29.35 -3.25
C GLU A 296 13.87 29.86 -4.63
N ASP A 297 13.50 28.95 -5.55
CA ASP A 297 13.20 29.28 -6.94
C ASP A 297 11.70 29.43 -7.24
N LYS A 298 10.81 28.75 -6.49
CA LYS A 298 9.35 28.75 -6.73
C LYS A 298 8.54 29.37 -5.59
N GLY A 299 9.19 29.84 -4.52
CA GLY A 299 8.57 30.59 -3.43
C GLY A 299 7.63 29.76 -2.55
N PHE A 300 7.89 28.44 -2.45
CA PHE A 300 7.21 27.57 -1.49
C PHE A 300 7.48 28.05 -0.06
N SER A 301 6.41 28.19 0.72
CA SER A 301 6.42 28.88 2.02
C SER A 301 6.11 27.96 3.19
N ALA A 302 5.86 26.68 2.94
CA ALA A 302 5.67 25.69 3.99
C ALA A 302 6.09 24.30 3.54
N ILE A 303 6.60 23.54 4.50
CA ILE A 303 6.79 22.10 4.42
C ILE A 303 5.78 21.49 5.39
N ALA A 304 5.00 20.53 4.93
CA ALA A 304 4.04 19.79 5.73
C ALA A 304 4.41 18.30 5.71
N ALA A 305 4.93 17.78 6.82
CA ALA A 305 5.44 16.42 6.92
C ALA A 305 4.40 15.47 7.52
N GLU A 306 4.47 14.19 7.17
CA GLU A 306 3.82 13.05 7.84
C GLU A 306 4.41 12.86 9.25
N ALA A 307 4.20 13.88 10.08
CA ALA A 307 4.81 14.08 11.38
C ALA A 307 3.73 14.57 12.34
N ASP A 308 3.91 14.24 13.61
CA ASP A 308 3.03 14.71 14.68
C ASP A 308 3.00 16.25 14.73
N TRP A 309 1.79 16.82 14.75
CA TRP A 309 1.57 18.27 14.74
C TRP A 309 2.40 19.05 15.78
N PRO A 310 2.36 18.72 17.09
CA PRO A 310 3.09 19.46 18.11
C PRO A 310 4.62 19.38 17.96
N ASP A 311 5.13 18.22 17.53
CA ASP A 311 6.57 17.99 17.38
C ASP A 311 7.14 18.81 16.22
N ALA A 312 6.47 18.76 15.07
CA ALA A 312 6.84 19.57 13.91
C ALA A 312 6.65 21.08 14.17
N TYR A 313 5.63 21.48 14.95
CA TYR A 313 5.45 22.89 15.29
C TYR A 313 6.54 23.43 16.24
N ARG A 314 7.14 22.58 17.09
CA ARG A 314 8.35 22.95 17.84
C ARG A 314 9.49 23.33 16.89
N VAL A 315 9.71 22.54 15.84
CA VAL A 315 10.66 22.86 14.76
C VAL A 315 10.25 24.16 14.04
N ASN A 316 8.96 24.36 13.76
CA ASN A 316 8.45 25.60 13.16
C ASN A 316 8.84 26.84 13.95
N ARG A 317 8.64 26.80 15.28
CA ARG A 317 8.98 27.91 16.17
C ARG A 317 10.48 28.20 16.07
N TYR A 318 11.33 27.18 16.20
CA TYR A 318 12.77 27.33 16.05
C TYR A 318 13.18 27.99 14.72
N VAL A 319 12.76 27.42 13.58
CA VAL A 319 13.16 27.94 12.25
C VAL A 319 12.62 29.34 11.97
N ARG A 320 11.51 29.74 12.60
CA ARG A 320 10.93 31.09 12.52
C ARG A 320 11.46 32.04 13.59
N GLY A 321 12.41 31.61 14.43
CA GLY A 321 13.06 32.44 15.45
C GLY A 321 12.20 32.68 16.69
N GLY A 322 11.21 31.83 16.95
CA GLY A 322 10.44 31.77 18.18
C GLY A 322 10.73 30.52 19.01
N GLY A 323 10.06 30.36 20.14
CA GLY A 323 10.30 29.25 21.08
C GLY A 323 11.55 29.44 21.93
N HIS A 324 12.00 28.35 22.56
CA HIS A 324 13.12 28.35 23.51
C HIS A 324 14.34 27.58 23.00
N ASP A 325 14.21 26.81 21.92
CA ASP A 325 15.28 26.00 21.37
C ASP A 325 16.31 26.88 20.64
N THR A 326 17.58 26.57 20.79
CA THR A 326 18.69 27.36 20.23
C THR A 326 19.41 26.64 19.09
N THR A 327 19.26 25.33 19.00
CA THR A 327 19.86 24.49 17.97
C THR A 327 18.81 23.64 17.25
N ALA A 328 19.13 23.22 16.02
CA ALA A 328 18.27 22.32 15.24
C ALA A 328 18.09 20.97 15.94
N GLU A 329 19.13 20.46 16.61
CA GLU A 329 19.06 19.23 17.40
C GLU A 329 18.05 19.36 18.55
N GLU A 330 18.10 20.45 19.33
CA GLU A 330 17.14 20.73 20.40
C GLU A 330 15.70 20.81 19.88
N ALA A 331 15.48 21.46 18.73
CA ALA A 331 14.16 21.58 18.12
C ALA A 331 13.60 20.22 17.70
N LEU A 332 14.46 19.32 17.21
CA LEU A 332 14.10 17.94 16.85
C LEU A 332 13.90 17.03 18.06
N ARG A 333 14.24 17.49 19.28
CA ARG A 333 14.02 16.68 20.49
C ARG A 333 12.56 16.34 20.76
N GLY A 334 11.62 17.06 20.15
CA GLY A 334 10.19 16.75 20.25
C GLY A 334 9.82 15.35 19.76
N PHE A 335 10.50 14.80 18.76
CA PHE A 335 10.17 13.51 18.15
C PHE A 335 10.68 12.31 18.99
N GLU A 336 10.07 12.09 20.16
CA GLU A 336 10.50 11.04 21.11
C GLU A 336 9.77 9.71 20.90
N ARG A 337 8.59 9.75 20.28
CA ARG A 337 7.72 8.59 20.09
C ARG A 337 8.28 7.65 19.02
N PHE A 338 7.90 6.38 19.11
CA PHE A 338 8.25 5.41 18.08
C PHE A 338 7.64 5.78 16.71
N PRO A 339 8.42 5.69 15.61
CA PRO A 339 9.87 5.50 15.58
C PRO A 339 10.64 6.80 15.88
N SER A 340 11.67 6.74 16.73
CA SER A 340 12.42 7.94 17.11
C SER A 340 13.27 8.51 15.96
N TRP A 341 13.62 7.71 14.95
CA TRP A 341 14.59 8.07 13.90
C TRP A 341 13.98 8.73 12.65
N MET A 342 12.66 8.59 12.44
CA MET A 342 12.01 9.00 11.19
C MET A 342 12.19 10.50 10.90
N TRP A 343 12.06 11.35 11.92
CA TRP A 343 12.32 12.79 11.80
C TRP A 343 13.58 13.24 12.56
N ARG A 344 14.20 12.36 13.36
CA ARG A 344 15.48 12.60 14.03
C ARG A 344 16.60 11.84 13.36
N ASN A 345 17.03 12.38 12.23
CA ASN A 345 18.14 11.84 11.48
C ASN A 345 19.02 12.94 10.90
N ALA A 346 20.19 12.56 10.38
CA ALA A 346 21.18 13.50 9.87
C ALA A 346 20.63 14.40 8.72
N PRO A 347 19.98 13.86 7.66
CA PRO A 347 19.41 14.72 6.61
C PRO A 347 18.37 15.74 7.10
N VAL A 348 17.50 15.36 8.02
CA VAL A 348 16.49 16.28 8.58
C VAL A 348 17.13 17.34 9.47
N LEU A 349 18.14 16.97 10.27
CA LEU A 349 18.92 17.92 11.07
C LEU A 349 19.57 19.00 10.18
N ASP A 350 20.22 18.59 9.10
CA ASP A 350 20.85 19.50 8.14
C ASP A 350 19.81 20.38 7.44
N PHE A 351 18.66 19.82 7.06
CA PHE A 351 17.56 20.58 6.45
C PHE A 351 16.98 21.63 7.39
N VAL A 352 16.75 21.30 8.67
CA VAL A 352 16.24 22.23 9.68
C VAL A 352 17.25 23.36 9.95
N GLY A 353 18.54 23.03 10.02
CA GLY A 353 19.62 24.02 10.11
C GLY A 353 19.61 24.99 8.92
N TRP A 354 19.57 24.45 7.70
CA TRP A 354 19.46 25.27 6.49
C TRP A 354 18.19 26.14 6.49
N LEU A 355 17.05 25.59 6.90
CA LEU A 355 15.77 26.31 6.91
C LEU A 355 15.79 27.49 7.89
N LYS A 356 16.42 27.32 9.05
CA LYS A 356 16.67 28.41 10.01
C LYS A 356 17.50 29.53 9.38
N GLU A 357 18.61 29.18 8.73
CA GLU A 357 19.47 30.17 8.08
C GLU A 357 18.77 30.88 6.91
N HIS A 358 18.02 30.13 6.10
CA HIS A 358 17.18 30.68 5.04
C HIS A 358 16.19 31.70 5.60
N ASN A 359 15.48 31.34 6.67
CA ASN A 359 14.51 32.23 7.31
C ASN A 359 15.17 33.46 7.96
N ASP A 360 16.37 33.34 8.51
CA ASP A 360 17.09 34.49 9.04
C ASP A 360 17.45 35.49 7.93
N ARG A 361 17.91 35.00 6.77
CA ARG A 361 18.13 35.83 5.58
C ARG A 361 16.83 36.45 5.07
N SER A 362 15.76 35.66 4.98
CA SER A 362 14.44 36.13 4.53
C SER A 362 13.87 37.19 5.47
N ARG A 363 14.02 37.03 6.78
CA ARG A 363 13.62 38.03 7.79
C ARG A 363 14.37 39.34 7.62
N ALA A 364 15.69 39.28 7.45
CA ALA A 364 16.51 40.47 7.21
C ALA A 364 16.11 41.23 5.92
N GLN A 365 15.52 40.51 4.95
CA GLN A 365 15.05 41.05 3.68
C GLN A 365 13.54 41.40 3.67
N GLY A 366 12.83 41.23 4.80
CA GLY A 366 11.38 41.45 4.88
C GLY A 366 10.55 40.49 4.03
N ARG A 367 11.08 39.31 3.70
CA ARG A 367 10.40 38.27 2.91
C ARG A 367 9.57 37.35 3.81
N THR A 368 8.60 36.66 3.22
CA THR A 368 7.82 35.62 3.90
C THR A 368 8.75 34.53 4.43
N LEU A 369 8.55 34.12 5.68
CA LEU A 369 9.28 33.02 6.29
C LEU A 369 8.64 31.68 5.92
N THR A 370 9.48 30.68 5.66
CA THR A 370 9.06 29.32 5.35
C THR A 370 8.86 28.53 6.64
N GLY A 371 7.70 27.90 6.81
CA GLY A 371 7.38 27.11 8.00
C GLY A 371 7.58 25.59 7.81
N PHE A 372 7.62 24.86 8.93
CA PHE A 372 7.70 23.40 8.98
C PHE A 372 6.56 22.87 9.85
N TYR A 373 5.65 22.06 9.31
CA TYR A 373 4.41 21.68 9.98
C TYR A 373 4.22 20.18 9.94
N GLY A 374 3.50 19.64 10.93
CA GLY A 374 3.07 18.24 10.95
C GLY A 374 1.70 18.12 10.28
N LEU A 375 1.31 16.90 9.94
CA LEU A 375 -0.02 16.57 9.42
C LEU A 375 -0.68 15.44 10.18
N ASP A 376 0.08 14.64 10.94
CA ASP A 376 -0.36 13.37 11.49
C ASP A 376 -1.02 13.53 12.87
N LEU A 377 -1.77 12.50 13.28
CA LEU A 377 -2.69 12.52 14.44
C LEU A 377 -2.22 11.70 15.64
N TYR A 378 -1.10 11.01 15.57
CA TYR A 378 -0.77 10.03 16.59
C TYR A 378 -0.38 10.62 17.96
N SER A 379 -0.07 11.92 18.05
CA SER A 379 0.39 12.58 19.28
C SER A 379 -0.74 12.91 20.27
N LEU A 380 -1.66 11.98 20.55
CA LEU A 380 -2.88 12.20 21.32
C LEU A 380 -2.65 12.98 22.64
N HIS A 381 -1.88 12.44 23.58
CA HIS A 381 -1.71 13.08 24.89
C HIS A 381 -0.86 14.34 24.81
N ARG A 382 0.12 14.40 23.89
CA ARG A 382 0.90 15.62 23.68
C ARG A 382 0.02 16.75 23.17
N SER A 383 -0.85 16.48 22.19
CA SER A 383 -1.79 17.46 21.67
C SER A 383 -2.76 17.96 22.76
N MET A 384 -3.22 17.09 23.66
CA MET A 384 -4.00 17.52 24.84
C MET A 384 -3.23 18.49 25.74
N ARG A 385 -1.97 18.18 26.05
CA ARG A 385 -1.11 19.04 26.88
C ARG A 385 -0.95 20.42 26.25
N GLU A 386 -0.70 20.48 24.95
CA GLU A 386 -0.51 21.75 24.22
C GLU A 386 -1.78 22.61 24.20
N VAL A 387 -2.97 22.00 24.10
CA VAL A 387 -4.25 22.71 24.25
C VAL A 387 -4.40 23.30 25.65
N VAL A 388 -4.12 22.50 26.68
CA VAL A 388 -4.23 22.92 28.08
C VAL A 388 -3.24 24.05 28.40
N GLU A 389 -1.98 23.93 27.95
CA GLU A 389 -0.94 24.94 28.15
C GLU A 389 -1.26 26.26 27.43
N TYR A 390 -1.84 26.19 26.23
CA TYR A 390 -2.34 27.37 25.55
C TYR A 390 -3.44 28.07 26.39
N LEU A 391 -4.44 27.29 26.83
CA LEU A 391 -5.55 27.82 27.61
C LEU A 391 -5.10 28.35 28.98
N ASP A 392 -4.10 27.77 29.64
CA ASP A 392 -3.57 28.30 30.90
C ASP A 392 -3.09 29.75 30.76
N ARG A 393 -2.59 30.13 29.58
CA ARG A 393 -2.13 31.49 29.30
C ARG A 393 -3.29 32.43 28.97
N VAL A 394 -4.25 31.98 28.15
CA VAL A 394 -5.27 32.88 27.57
C VAL A 394 -6.62 32.86 28.30
N ASP A 395 -6.99 31.72 28.91
CA ASP A 395 -8.23 31.50 29.67
C ASP A 395 -8.05 30.36 30.70
N PRO A 396 -7.51 30.66 31.90
CA PRO A 396 -7.28 29.65 32.94
C PRO A 396 -8.56 28.93 33.41
N ALA A 397 -9.74 29.51 33.19
CA ALA A 397 -11.00 28.86 33.52
C ALA A 397 -11.37 27.79 32.47
N ALA A 398 -11.17 28.08 31.18
CA ALA A 398 -11.26 27.08 30.12
C ALA A 398 -10.21 25.97 30.28
N ALA A 399 -8.98 26.32 30.71
CA ALA A 399 -7.94 25.33 30.95
C ALA A 399 -8.30 24.29 32.03
N ARG A 400 -9.04 24.69 33.08
CA ARG A 400 -9.57 23.74 34.09
C ARG A 400 -10.60 22.79 33.48
N ARG A 401 -11.56 23.33 32.71
CA ARG A 401 -12.56 22.50 32.01
C ARG A 401 -11.91 21.53 31.02
N ALA A 402 -10.87 21.97 30.32
CA ALA A 402 -10.12 21.12 29.39
C ALA A 402 -9.45 19.94 30.10
N ARG A 403 -8.82 20.17 31.26
CA ARG A 403 -8.26 19.08 32.09
C ARG A 403 -9.34 18.11 32.55
N ASP A 404 -10.47 18.62 33.04
CA ASP A 404 -11.59 17.78 33.47
C ASP A 404 -12.10 16.91 32.32
N ARG A 405 -12.24 17.46 31.12
CA ARG A 405 -12.66 16.71 29.92
C ARG A 405 -11.63 15.66 29.49
N TYR A 406 -10.35 16.00 29.46
CA TYR A 406 -9.29 15.06 29.07
C TYR A 406 -8.97 14.00 30.12
N SER A 407 -9.41 14.17 31.37
CA SER A 407 -9.20 13.18 32.44
C SER A 407 -9.80 11.79 32.15
N CYS A 408 -10.74 11.69 31.20
CA CYS A 408 -11.25 10.39 30.74
C CYS A 408 -10.15 9.47 30.16
N PHE A 409 -9.05 10.04 29.67
CA PHE A 409 -7.89 9.29 29.18
C PHE A 409 -6.93 8.85 30.30
N ASP A 410 -7.03 9.41 31.52
CA ASP A 410 -6.10 9.18 32.63
C ASP A 410 -6.21 7.76 33.25
N HIS A 411 -7.28 7.03 32.93
CA HIS A 411 -7.49 5.66 33.42
C HIS A 411 -6.64 4.61 32.70
N LEU A 412 -5.84 5.03 31.69
CA LEU A 412 -5.08 4.16 30.82
C LEU A 412 -3.59 4.45 31.01
N SER A 413 -2.79 3.39 31.14
CA SER A 413 -1.37 3.52 31.49
C SER A 413 -0.53 3.90 30.26
N GLY A 414 0.14 5.05 30.30
CA GLY A 414 1.17 5.47 29.33
C GLY A 414 0.70 6.43 28.23
N ASP A 415 1.65 7.02 27.50
CA ASP A 415 1.42 7.90 26.32
C ASP A 415 1.02 7.08 25.07
N ASP A 416 0.24 6.01 25.26
CA ASP A 416 -0.07 5.02 24.23
C ASP A 416 -1.56 5.00 23.90
N GLY A 417 -1.93 5.74 22.86
CA GLY A 417 -3.29 5.73 22.31
C GLY A 417 -3.77 4.34 21.86
N GLN A 418 -2.87 3.38 21.59
CA GLN A 418 -3.27 2.00 21.28
C GLN A 418 -3.90 1.30 22.50
N SER A 419 -3.41 1.60 23.70
CA SER A 419 -3.99 1.11 24.95
C SER A 419 -5.42 1.62 25.17
N TYR A 420 -5.70 2.89 24.82
CA TYR A 420 -7.07 3.42 24.76
C TYR A 420 -7.92 2.68 23.72
N GLY A 421 -7.40 2.55 22.49
CA GLY A 421 -8.11 1.87 21.41
C GLY A 421 -8.50 0.43 21.76
N TYR A 422 -7.60 -0.31 22.41
CA TYR A 422 -7.85 -1.68 22.85
C TYR A 422 -8.99 -1.72 23.89
N ALA A 423 -8.92 -0.86 24.92
CA ALA A 423 -9.95 -0.79 25.95
C ALA A 423 -11.34 -0.41 25.37
N ALA A 424 -11.37 0.58 24.47
CA ALA A 424 -12.59 1.05 23.82
C ALA A 424 -13.21 -0.01 22.89
N ALA A 425 -12.39 -0.76 22.14
CA ALA A 425 -12.88 -1.77 21.19
C ALA A 425 -13.48 -3.01 21.85
N PHE A 426 -13.02 -3.38 23.05
CA PHE A 426 -13.51 -4.54 23.80
C PHE A 426 -14.52 -4.19 24.89
N GLY A 427 -15.11 -2.99 24.85
CA GLY A 427 -16.19 -2.56 25.76
C GLY A 427 -15.74 -2.32 27.20
N ALA A 428 -14.45 -2.12 27.42
CA ALA A 428 -13.86 -1.84 28.72
C ALA A 428 -13.57 -0.34 28.87
N GLY A 429 -14.61 0.49 28.95
CA GLY A 429 -14.49 1.94 29.19
C GLY A 429 -15.58 2.77 28.51
N GLU A 430 -15.86 3.96 29.03
CA GLU A 430 -16.67 4.98 28.35
C GLU A 430 -15.82 5.63 27.23
N SER A 431 -16.42 5.92 26.07
CA SER A 431 -15.73 6.64 25.00
C SER A 431 -15.47 8.09 25.41
N CYS A 432 -14.26 8.59 25.15
CA CYS A 432 -13.90 10.00 25.35
C CYS A 432 -14.42 10.93 24.23
N GLU A 433 -15.18 10.41 23.26
CA GLU A 433 -15.66 11.12 22.06
C GLU A 433 -16.40 12.42 22.40
N GLN A 434 -17.33 12.38 23.36
CA GLN A 434 -18.10 13.56 23.72
C GLN A 434 -17.20 14.65 24.31
N GLN A 435 -16.26 14.27 25.18
CA GLN A 435 -15.37 15.19 25.89
C GLN A 435 -14.41 15.90 24.93
N VAL A 436 -13.84 15.17 23.97
CA VAL A 436 -12.92 15.77 22.98
C VAL A 436 -13.66 16.72 22.03
N VAL A 437 -14.86 16.35 21.58
CA VAL A 437 -15.69 17.20 20.71
C VAL A 437 -16.15 18.46 21.44
N GLU A 438 -16.62 18.34 22.69
CA GLU A 438 -17.00 19.50 23.50
C GLU A 438 -15.81 20.46 23.70
N GLN A 439 -14.62 19.92 23.93
CA GLN A 439 -13.41 20.72 24.09
C GLN A 439 -13.05 21.48 22.80
N LEU A 440 -13.10 20.82 21.64
CA LEU A 440 -12.85 21.45 20.35
C LEU A 440 -13.88 22.55 20.04
N VAL A 441 -15.17 22.27 20.25
CA VAL A 441 -16.25 23.22 20.00
C VAL A 441 -16.12 24.46 20.89
N GLU A 442 -15.76 24.29 22.16
CA GLU A 442 -15.52 25.43 23.06
C GLU A 442 -14.34 26.29 22.59
N LEU A 443 -13.19 25.67 22.26
CA LEU A 443 -12.01 26.38 21.78
C LEU A 443 -12.31 27.19 20.51
N GLN A 444 -13.06 26.62 19.56
CA GLN A 444 -13.45 27.30 18.33
C GLN A 444 -14.42 28.47 18.58
N ARG A 445 -15.38 28.32 19.51
CA ARG A 445 -16.34 29.39 19.85
C ARG A 445 -15.68 30.63 20.43
N HIS A 446 -14.59 30.46 21.18
CA HIS A 446 -13.86 31.55 21.82
C HIS A 446 -12.64 32.04 21.00
N SER A 447 -12.36 31.45 19.84
CA SER A 447 -11.21 31.78 18.97
C SER A 447 -11.02 33.28 18.71
N LEU A 448 -12.07 33.98 18.28
CA LEU A 448 -12.03 35.42 18.00
C LEU A 448 -11.78 36.26 19.26
N GLU A 449 -12.22 35.79 20.43
CA GLU A 449 -11.98 36.46 21.70
C GLU A 449 -10.51 36.34 22.10
N TYR A 450 -9.94 35.14 21.97
CA TYR A 450 -8.55 34.87 22.33
C TYR A 450 -7.56 35.60 21.41
N VAL A 451 -7.80 35.60 20.09
CA VAL A 451 -6.93 36.29 19.11
C VAL A 451 -6.91 37.81 19.30
N ARG A 452 -8.06 38.41 19.65
CA ARG A 452 -8.17 39.88 19.82
C ARG A 452 -7.34 40.43 20.98
N ARG A 453 -6.90 39.59 21.92
CA ARG A 453 -6.16 40.05 23.10
C ARG A 453 -4.67 40.30 22.81
N ASP A 454 -4.05 39.60 21.86
CA ASP A 454 -2.58 39.57 21.71
C ASP A 454 -2.01 39.72 20.27
N GLY A 455 -2.83 40.04 19.25
CA GLY A 455 -2.35 40.37 17.89
C GLY A 455 -1.98 39.17 17.00
N MET A 456 -1.17 39.35 15.95
CA MET A 456 -0.88 38.28 14.95
C MET A 456 -0.19 37.04 15.53
N ALA A 457 0.69 37.22 16.53
CA ALA A 457 1.31 36.08 17.23
C ALA A 457 0.26 35.24 17.99
N ALA A 458 -0.85 35.86 18.40
CA ALA A 458 -1.98 35.17 19.01
C ALA A 458 -2.78 34.34 18.00
N GLU A 459 -2.83 34.75 16.73
CA GLU A 459 -3.51 33.99 15.66
C GLU A 459 -2.76 32.69 15.34
N ASP A 460 -1.42 32.74 15.20
CA ASP A 460 -0.59 31.55 14.99
C ASP A 460 -0.68 30.58 16.18
N GLU A 461 -0.66 31.09 17.41
CA GLU A 461 -0.78 30.26 18.62
C GLU A 461 -2.20 29.70 18.84
N GLN A 462 -3.25 30.46 18.48
CA GLN A 462 -4.62 29.95 18.46
C GLN A 462 -4.77 28.85 17.40
N PHE A 463 -4.26 29.07 16.18
CA PHE A 463 -4.30 28.07 15.12
C PHE A 463 -3.57 26.79 15.54
N TYR A 464 -2.41 26.92 16.20
CA TYR A 464 -1.68 25.82 16.79
C TYR A 464 -2.53 25.03 17.81
N ALA A 465 -3.18 25.71 18.75
CA ALA A 465 -4.04 25.07 19.74
C ALA A 465 -5.25 24.38 19.10
N GLU A 466 -5.89 25.01 18.11
CA GLU A 466 -7.02 24.44 17.39
C GLU A 466 -6.64 23.17 16.62
N ARG A 467 -5.49 23.17 15.94
CA ARG A 467 -5.00 21.97 15.24
C ARG A 467 -4.71 20.84 16.22
N ASN A 468 -4.11 21.11 17.37
CA ASN A 468 -3.95 20.11 18.43
C ASN A 468 -5.30 19.56 18.91
N ALA A 469 -6.31 20.42 19.13
CA ALA A 469 -7.64 19.96 19.56
C ALA A 469 -8.34 19.10 18.49
N VAL A 470 -8.15 19.40 17.20
CA VAL A 470 -8.62 18.55 16.09
C VAL A 470 -7.89 17.22 16.08
N SER A 471 -6.55 17.21 16.20
CA SER A 471 -5.77 15.96 16.29
C SER A 471 -6.23 15.10 17.46
N VAL A 472 -6.60 15.67 18.61
CA VAL A 472 -7.15 14.91 19.75
C VAL A 472 -8.49 14.25 19.39
N CYS A 473 -9.39 14.97 18.71
CA CYS A 473 -10.68 14.41 18.30
C CYS A 473 -10.52 13.27 17.29
N ASP A 474 -9.69 13.48 16.26
CA ASP A 474 -9.50 12.49 15.21
C ASP A 474 -8.68 11.29 15.70
N ALA A 475 -7.73 11.51 16.60
CA ALA A 475 -6.98 10.45 17.26
C ALA A 475 -7.86 9.55 18.13
N GLU A 476 -8.83 10.11 18.88
CA GLU A 476 -9.82 9.31 19.61
C GLU A 476 -10.55 8.35 18.65
N GLY A 477 -11.10 8.86 17.56
CA GLY A 477 -11.81 8.06 16.56
C GLY A 477 -10.90 7.05 15.86
N TYR A 478 -9.67 7.43 15.54
CA TYR A 478 -8.66 6.55 14.95
C TYR A 478 -8.35 5.36 15.87
N TYR A 479 -7.99 5.61 17.13
CA TYR A 479 -7.61 4.53 18.06
C TYR A 479 -8.78 3.61 18.37
N ARG A 480 -10.00 4.16 18.50
CA ARG A 480 -11.21 3.37 18.71
C ARG A 480 -11.53 2.46 17.53
N THR A 481 -11.26 2.89 16.30
CA THR A 481 -11.54 2.09 15.09
C THR A 481 -10.41 1.14 14.71
N MET A 482 -9.19 1.37 15.20
CA MET A 482 -7.98 0.58 14.93
C MET A 482 -8.18 -0.94 15.12
N PHE A 483 -9.01 -1.36 16.09
CA PHE A 483 -9.28 -2.76 16.40
C PHE A 483 -10.59 -3.31 15.77
N SER A 484 -11.34 -2.46 15.07
CA SER A 484 -12.62 -2.81 14.44
C SER A 484 -12.56 -2.96 12.91
N GLY A 485 -11.49 -2.46 12.25
CA GLY A 485 -11.25 -2.67 10.82
C GLY A 485 -10.17 -1.75 10.23
N ARG A 486 -9.22 -2.33 9.48
CA ARG A 486 -8.03 -1.65 8.93
C ARG A 486 -8.35 -0.47 8.00
N VAL A 487 -9.31 -0.63 7.10
CA VAL A 487 -9.71 0.38 6.09
C VAL A 487 -10.28 1.65 6.75
N SER A 488 -11.06 1.50 7.82
CA SER A 488 -11.67 2.63 8.54
C SER A 488 -10.60 3.51 9.20
N SER A 489 -9.65 2.90 9.92
CA SER A 489 -8.56 3.63 10.57
C SER A 489 -7.60 4.28 9.57
N TRP A 490 -7.30 3.62 8.45
CA TRP A 490 -6.47 4.19 7.39
C TRP A 490 -7.10 5.46 6.81
N ASN A 491 -8.37 5.37 6.40
CA ASN A 491 -9.11 6.48 5.81
C ASN A 491 -9.27 7.65 6.77
N LEU A 492 -9.44 7.40 8.07
CA LEU A 492 -9.48 8.45 9.09
C LEU A 492 -8.16 9.22 9.13
N ARG A 493 -7.02 8.52 9.11
CA ARG A 493 -5.69 9.14 9.16
C ARG A 493 -5.38 9.99 7.94
N ASP A 494 -5.60 9.48 6.73
CA ASP A 494 -5.32 10.24 5.51
C ASP A 494 -6.28 11.43 5.34
N ARG A 495 -7.55 11.28 5.74
CA ARG A 495 -8.49 12.41 5.76
C ARG A 495 -8.08 13.47 6.77
N HIS A 496 -7.62 13.10 7.95
CA HIS A 496 -7.08 14.03 8.93
C HIS A 496 -5.91 14.83 8.35
N MET A 497 -4.92 14.14 7.77
CA MET A 497 -3.74 14.80 7.16
C MET A 497 -4.15 15.84 6.11
N VAL A 498 -5.11 15.53 5.24
CA VAL A 498 -5.57 16.47 4.20
C VAL A 498 -6.43 17.59 4.78
N GLN A 499 -7.24 17.33 5.81
CA GLN A 499 -7.98 18.38 6.52
C GLN A 499 -7.03 19.36 7.21
N THR A 500 -5.97 18.86 7.85
CA THR A 500 -4.92 19.66 8.47
C THR A 500 -4.15 20.48 7.41
N LEU A 501 -3.82 19.87 6.26
CA LEU A 501 -3.21 20.57 5.13
C LEU A 501 -4.11 21.69 4.58
N ALA A 502 -5.40 21.43 4.38
CA ALA A 502 -6.35 22.44 3.90
C ALA A 502 -6.53 23.61 4.88
N ALA A 503 -6.54 23.32 6.18
CA ALA A 503 -6.56 24.33 7.22
C ALA A 503 -5.26 25.16 7.22
N LEU A 504 -4.11 24.53 7.02
CA LEU A 504 -2.82 25.20 6.89
C LEU A 504 -2.75 26.10 5.66
N VAL A 505 -3.18 25.63 4.48
CA VAL A 505 -3.30 26.45 3.26
C VAL A 505 -4.15 27.69 3.54
N SER A 506 -5.33 27.49 4.13
CA SER A 506 -6.24 28.59 4.46
C SER A 506 -5.64 29.58 5.45
N HIS A 507 -4.88 29.09 6.44
CA HIS A 507 -4.18 29.93 7.41
C HIS A 507 -3.09 30.78 6.76
N LEU A 508 -2.23 30.17 5.94
CA LEU A 508 -1.13 30.86 5.26
C LEU A 508 -1.59 31.85 4.19
N ASP A 509 -2.68 31.53 3.48
CA ASP A 509 -3.27 32.39 2.46
C ASP A 509 -3.79 33.71 3.07
N ARG A 510 -4.39 33.66 4.27
CA ARG A 510 -4.86 34.86 4.98
C ARG A 510 -3.72 35.82 5.34
N HIS A 511 -2.54 35.30 5.64
CA HIS A 511 -1.40 36.08 6.14
C HIS A 511 -0.52 36.67 5.05
N SER A 512 -0.41 35.99 3.91
CA SER A 512 0.57 36.32 2.88
C SER A 512 0.00 37.16 1.73
N GLY A 513 -1.33 37.29 1.62
CA GLY A 513 -2.00 38.01 0.54
C GLY A 513 -1.80 37.39 -0.86
N ARG A 514 -1.14 36.24 -0.93
CA ARG A 514 -0.88 35.43 -2.13
C ARG A 514 -1.24 33.98 -1.83
N ALA A 515 -1.55 33.21 -2.86
CA ALA A 515 -1.74 31.77 -2.70
C ALA A 515 -0.43 31.13 -2.20
N SER A 516 -0.49 30.52 -1.02
CA SER A 516 0.58 29.72 -0.45
C SER A 516 0.87 28.51 -1.34
N ARG A 517 2.17 28.16 -1.38
CA ARG A 517 2.68 26.96 -2.04
C ARG A 517 3.35 26.09 -0.98
N ILE A 518 2.96 24.81 -0.91
CA ILE A 518 3.32 23.89 0.17
C ILE A 518 3.94 22.62 -0.41
N VAL A 519 5.07 22.20 0.15
CA VAL A 519 5.65 20.88 -0.11
C VAL A 519 5.14 19.93 0.96
N VAL A 520 4.64 18.77 0.58
CA VAL A 520 4.21 17.71 1.49
C VAL A 520 5.23 16.58 1.46
N TRP A 521 5.71 16.13 2.61
CA TRP A 521 6.58 14.95 2.73
C TRP A 521 5.79 13.82 3.38
N ALA A 522 5.63 12.71 2.68
CA ALA A 522 4.95 11.54 3.19
C ALA A 522 5.53 10.26 2.59
N HIS A 523 5.19 9.09 3.13
CA HIS A 523 5.50 7.82 2.50
C HIS A 523 4.74 7.65 1.18
N ASN A 524 5.27 6.87 0.23
CA ASN A 524 4.60 6.58 -1.06
C ASN A 524 3.18 6.03 -0.90
N SER A 525 2.93 5.27 0.18
CA SER A 525 1.60 4.75 0.51
C SER A 525 0.58 5.84 0.82
N HIS A 526 1.02 7.02 1.25
CA HIS A 526 0.17 8.20 1.47
C HIS A 526 0.28 9.19 0.29
N ALA A 527 1.47 9.34 -0.28
CA ALA A 527 1.77 10.35 -1.29
C ALA A 527 1.21 10.04 -2.68
N GLY A 528 1.05 8.77 -3.03
CA GLY A 528 0.53 8.32 -4.32
C GLY A 528 -0.99 8.34 -4.40
N ASP A 529 -1.56 8.38 -5.61
CA ASP A 529 -3.01 8.26 -5.84
C ASP A 529 -3.50 6.82 -5.59
N ALA A 530 -4.35 6.61 -4.57
CA ALA A 530 -4.80 5.27 -4.16
C ALA A 530 -5.58 4.53 -5.25
N ARG A 531 -6.27 5.26 -6.15
CA ARG A 531 -7.07 4.68 -7.25
C ARG A 531 -6.20 3.92 -8.26
N ALA A 532 -4.89 4.13 -8.21
CA ALA A 532 -3.91 3.43 -9.03
C ALA A 532 -3.32 2.20 -8.33
N THR A 533 -3.68 1.92 -7.07
CA THR A 533 -3.07 0.89 -6.24
C THR A 533 -4.09 -0.14 -5.75
N GLU A 534 -3.60 -1.30 -5.30
CA GLU A 534 -4.38 -2.32 -4.62
C GLU A 534 -5.08 -1.76 -3.35
N ALA A 535 -4.51 -0.76 -2.68
CA ALA A 535 -5.14 -0.12 -1.53
C ALA A 535 -6.47 0.57 -1.89
N GLY A 536 -6.53 1.25 -3.05
CA GLY A 536 -7.77 1.83 -3.56
C GLY A 536 -8.88 0.79 -3.73
N THR A 537 -8.51 -0.41 -4.20
CA THR A 537 -9.47 -1.52 -4.41
C THR A 537 -10.08 -2.05 -3.11
N HIS A 538 -9.43 -1.79 -1.97
CA HIS A 538 -9.94 -2.09 -0.63
C HIS A 538 -10.72 -0.91 -0.02
N GLY A 539 -10.97 0.15 -0.78
CA GLY A 539 -11.64 1.37 -0.33
C GLY A 539 -10.73 2.29 0.49
N GLU A 540 -9.42 2.08 0.48
CA GLU A 540 -8.47 2.97 1.14
C GLU A 540 -8.27 4.25 0.30
N VAL A 541 -8.21 5.41 0.97
CA VAL A 541 -7.87 6.70 0.35
C VAL A 541 -6.49 7.14 0.81
N THR A 542 -5.84 7.96 0.00
CA THR A 542 -4.49 8.48 0.28
C THR A 542 -4.44 10.00 0.24
N VAL A 543 -3.47 10.60 0.94
CA VAL A 543 -3.17 12.04 0.84
C VAL A 543 -3.01 12.47 -0.61
N GLY A 544 -2.26 11.71 -1.41
CA GLY A 544 -2.05 11.98 -2.84
C GLY A 544 -3.34 12.05 -3.64
N GLN A 545 -4.23 11.05 -3.47
CA GLN A 545 -5.54 11.05 -4.12
C GLN A 545 -6.38 12.25 -3.69
N LEU A 546 -6.54 12.46 -2.39
CA LEU A 546 -7.41 13.49 -1.83
C LEU A 546 -6.90 14.91 -2.19
N VAL A 547 -5.58 15.12 -2.21
CA VAL A 547 -4.96 16.36 -2.69
C VAL A 547 -5.23 16.54 -4.18
N ARG A 548 -5.09 15.49 -5.00
CA ARG A 548 -5.38 15.57 -6.44
C ARG A 548 -6.86 15.84 -6.72
N GLU A 549 -7.77 15.31 -5.92
CA GLU A 549 -9.21 15.61 -6.02
C GLU A 549 -9.54 17.05 -5.61
N ALA A 550 -8.86 17.59 -4.59
CA ALA A 550 -9.04 18.97 -4.13
C ALA A 550 -8.33 20.02 -5.00
N TYR A 551 -7.25 19.64 -5.69
CA TYR A 551 -6.36 20.52 -6.46
C TYR A 551 -5.97 19.92 -7.84
N PRO A 552 -6.92 19.56 -8.73
CA PRO A 552 -6.71 18.68 -9.89
C PRO A 552 -5.65 19.12 -10.91
N ASP A 553 -5.31 20.40 -10.98
CA ASP A 553 -4.22 20.91 -11.84
C ASP A 553 -3.12 21.64 -11.05
N ALA A 554 -3.36 21.85 -9.74
CA ALA A 554 -2.52 22.62 -8.85
C ALA A 554 -1.73 21.73 -7.87
N CYS A 555 -1.64 20.43 -8.13
CA CYS A 555 -0.79 19.52 -7.39
C CYS A 555 0.18 18.72 -8.29
N ARG A 556 1.30 18.28 -7.72
CA ARG A 556 2.19 17.27 -8.33
C ARG A 556 2.55 16.21 -7.30
N LEU A 557 2.49 14.95 -7.70
CA LEU A 557 2.85 13.79 -6.88
C LEU A 557 4.15 13.19 -7.40
N ILE A 558 5.18 13.10 -6.56
CA ILE A 558 6.50 12.57 -6.92
C ILE A 558 6.79 11.36 -6.02
N GLY A 559 6.97 10.18 -6.61
CA GLY A 559 7.30 8.95 -5.89
C GLY A 559 8.80 8.63 -5.91
N PHE A 560 9.27 7.83 -4.96
CA PHE A 560 10.62 7.27 -4.97
C PHE A 560 10.60 5.74 -5.05
N THR A 561 11.66 5.13 -5.56
CA THR A 561 11.82 3.67 -5.61
C THR A 561 13.29 3.29 -5.44
N THR A 562 13.55 2.08 -4.94
CA THR A 562 14.91 1.52 -4.80
C THR A 562 14.90 0.01 -5.03
N PHE A 563 15.93 -0.50 -5.68
CA PHE A 563 16.06 -1.92 -5.98
C PHE A 563 16.61 -2.70 -4.78
N GLU A 564 17.67 -2.20 -4.14
CA GLU A 564 18.33 -2.86 -3.00
C GLU A 564 19.08 -1.87 -2.08
N GLY A 565 19.75 -2.42 -1.05
CA GLY A 565 20.64 -1.67 -0.19
C GLY A 565 20.35 -1.90 1.29
N SER A 566 20.35 -0.83 2.10
CA SER A 566 20.00 -0.94 3.52
C SER A 566 18.98 0.11 3.97
N VAL A 567 18.27 -0.18 5.06
CA VAL A 567 17.21 0.65 5.63
C VAL A 567 17.32 0.67 7.16
N THR A 568 17.02 1.81 7.78
CA THR A 568 16.80 1.89 9.23
C THR A 568 15.34 1.58 9.54
N ALA A 569 15.09 0.46 10.18
CA ALA A 569 13.74 0.00 10.54
C ALA A 569 13.78 -0.83 11.83
N ALA A 570 12.62 -1.04 12.46
CA ALA A 570 12.50 -1.99 13.56
C ALA A 570 11.96 -3.34 13.07
N SER A 571 12.26 -4.41 13.80
CA SER A 571 11.66 -5.73 13.53
C SER A 571 10.20 -5.87 14.04
N GLN A 572 9.77 -5.00 14.96
CA GLN A 572 8.42 -4.95 15.49
C GLN A 572 8.04 -3.54 15.96
N TRP A 573 6.74 -3.29 16.12
CA TRP A 573 6.24 -2.01 16.60
C TRP A 573 6.81 -1.68 18.00
N GLY A 574 7.28 -0.44 18.20
CA GLY A 574 7.93 -0.02 19.44
C GLY A 574 9.35 -0.58 19.64
N GLY A 575 9.88 -1.34 18.67
CA GLY A 575 11.25 -1.87 18.73
C GLY A 575 12.33 -0.81 18.54
N PRO A 576 13.60 -1.13 18.84
CA PRO A 576 14.72 -0.24 18.59
C PRO A 576 14.98 -0.05 17.09
N ALA A 577 15.67 1.03 16.72
CA ALA A 577 16.20 1.21 15.38
C ALA A 577 17.28 0.17 15.08
N GLU A 578 17.17 -0.52 13.94
CA GLU A 578 18.13 -1.49 13.44
C GLU A 578 18.55 -1.08 12.01
N ARG A 579 19.81 -1.35 11.64
CA ARG A 579 20.26 -1.24 10.24
C ARG A 579 20.06 -2.60 9.57
N LYS A 580 19.11 -2.66 8.63
CA LYS A 580 18.66 -3.90 7.98
C LYS A 580 18.97 -3.90 6.49
N GLU A 581 19.25 -5.06 5.92
CA GLU A 581 19.50 -5.23 4.48
C GLU A 581 18.18 -5.35 3.71
N VAL A 582 17.98 -4.46 2.75
CA VAL A 582 16.86 -4.49 1.81
C VAL A 582 17.20 -5.53 0.75
N ARG A 583 16.34 -6.56 0.61
CA ARG A 583 16.54 -7.60 -0.40
C ARG A 583 16.48 -6.98 -1.81
N PRO A 584 17.09 -7.60 -2.82
CA PRO A 584 16.83 -7.23 -4.22
C PRO A 584 15.32 -7.21 -4.49
N ALA A 585 14.87 -6.29 -5.35
CA ALA A 585 13.45 -6.15 -5.60
C ALA A 585 12.84 -7.40 -6.27
N LEU A 586 11.56 -7.64 -6.00
CA LEU A 586 10.91 -8.85 -6.47
C LEU A 586 10.71 -8.84 -7.99
N PRO A 587 10.80 -10.01 -8.65
CA PRO A 587 10.48 -10.11 -10.06
C PRO A 587 9.07 -9.63 -10.42
N GLY A 588 8.95 -8.89 -11.50
CA GLY A 588 7.72 -8.23 -11.96
C GLY A 588 7.42 -6.89 -11.29
N SER A 589 8.30 -6.39 -10.42
CA SER A 589 8.15 -5.10 -9.76
C SER A 589 8.54 -3.92 -10.65
N VAL A 590 8.11 -2.70 -10.26
CA VAL A 590 8.57 -1.46 -10.89
C VAL A 590 10.06 -1.27 -10.65
N GLU A 591 10.52 -1.63 -9.46
CA GLU A 591 11.91 -1.55 -9.03
C GLU A 591 12.82 -2.46 -9.89
N GLU A 592 12.39 -3.70 -10.20
CA GLU A 592 13.15 -4.59 -11.11
C GLU A 592 13.24 -4.00 -12.53
N LEU A 593 12.12 -3.49 -13.07
CA LEU A 593 12.10 -2.85 -14.38
C LEU A 593 13.07 -1.64 -14.43
N PHE A 594 13.13 -0.88 -13.34
CA PHE A 594 14.03 0.27 -13.23
C PHE A 594 15.49 -0.14 -13.04
N HIS A 595 15.76 -1.22 -12.31
CA HIS A 595 17.10 -1.80 -12.21
C HIS A 595 17.65 -2.27 -13.56
N GLU A 596 16.81 -2.83 -14.44
CA GLU A 596 17.21 -3.25 -15.79
C GLU A 596 17.67 -2.08 -16.69
N LEU A 597 17.41 -0.83 -16.29
CA LEU A 597 18.02 0.32 -16.96
C LEU A 597 19.53 0.38 -16.69
N GLY A 598 20.06 -0.19 -15.60
CA GLY A 598 21.49 -0.12 -15.29
C GLY A 598 22.01 1.30 -15.12
N GLU A 599 21.12 2.25 -14.83
CA GLU A 599 21.44 3.62 -14.47
C GLU A 599 21.32 3.75 -12.94
N PRO A 600 22.33 4.30 -12.24
CA PRO A 600 22.36 4.30 -10.76
C PRO A 600 21.25 5.14 -10.13
N SER A 601 20.81 6.20 -10.82
CA SER A 601 19.72 7.06 -10.38
C SER A 601 19.15 7.87 -11.53
N PHE A 602 17.84 8.01 -11.60
CA PHE A 602 17.16 8.76 -12.65
C PHE A 602 15.76 9.19 -12.22
N LEU A 603 15.16 10.10 -13.00
CA LEU A 603 13.74 10.47 -12.89
C LEU A 603 13.02 10.08 -14.18
N VAL A 604 11.83 9.49 -14.06
CA VAL A 604 10.92 9.29 -15.19
C VAL A 604 9.66 10.09 -14.95
N ARG A 605 9.26 10.88 -15.95
CA ARG A 605 7.98 11.58 -15.97
C ARG A 605 6.87 10.69 -16.51
N THR A 606 5.77 10.64 -15.78
CA THR A 606 4.59 9.83 -16.09
C THR A 606 3.36 10.69 -16.42
N ASP A 607 3.44 11.99 -16.13
CA ASP A 607 2.46 13.02 -16.50
C ASP A 607 2.45 13.32 -18.01
N GLU A 608 3.53 12.99 -18.70
CA GLU A 608 3.63 13.10 -20.15
C GLU A 608 3.09 11.81 -20.80
N GLY A 609 2.12 11.90 -21.72
CA GLY A 609 1.55 10.76 -22.45
C GLY A 609 2.51 10.05 -23.43
N ASN A 610 3.80 10.00 -23.12
CA ASN A 610 4.88 9.42 -23.89
C ASN A 610 4.87 7.87 -23.82
N ALA A 611 5.82 7.22 -24.49
CA ALA A 611 5.90 5.76 -24.51
C ALA A 611 6.19 5.15 -23.13
N ALA A 612 7.05 5.77 -22.33
CA ALA A 612 7.38 5.32 -20.98
C ALA A 612 6.14 5.35 -20.07
N ALA A 613 5.39 6.45 -20.06
CA ALA A 613 4.16 6.55 -19.27
C ALA A 613 3.09 5.54 -19.69
N ARG A 614 3.00 5.16 -20.98
CA ARG A 614 2.11 4.07 -21.41
C ARG A 614 2.59 2.71 -20.91
N THR A 615 3.88 2.44 -20.99
CA THR A 615 4.50 1.20 -20.49
C THR A 615 4.30 1.05 -18.98
N LEU A 616 4.42 2.15 -18.24
CA LEU A 616 4.31 2.21 -16.79
C LEU A 616 2.85 2.28 -16.28
N ARG A 617 1.85 2.11 -17.16
CA ARG A 617 0.44 1.87 -16.79
C ARG A 617 0.11 0.40 -16.56
N ALA A 618 0.98 -0.52 -16.99
CA ALA A 618 0.83 -1.93 -16.68
C ALA A 618 0.89 -2.15 -15.15
N ALA A 619 0.05 -3.05 -14.62
CA ALA A 619 0.05 -3.32 -13.19
C ALA A 619 1.34 -4.07 -12.81
N ARG A 620 2.03 -3.58 -11.79
CA ARG A 620 3.29 -4.14 -11.28
C ARG A 620 3.31 -4.13 -9.77
N LEU A 621 4.16 -4.98 -9.19
CA LEU A 621 4.48 -4.89 -7.78
C LEU A 621 5.24 -3.57 -7.51
N GLN A 622 4.96 -2.94 -6.38
CA GLN A 622 5.71 -1.80 -5.87
C GLN A 622 6.07 -2.03 -4.41
N ARG A 623 7.32 -1.72 -4.06
CA ARG A 623 7.82 -1.83 -2.69
C ARG A 623 7.42 -0.63 -1.85
N ALA A 624 7.05 -0.90 -0.60
CA ALA A 624 6.70 0.08 0.42
C ALA A 624 7.13 -0.41 1.81
N ILE A 625 8.24 0.12 2.32
CA ILE A 625 8.81 -0.25 3.62
C ILE A 625 8.49 0.83 4.65
N GLY A 626 7.57 0.55 5.56
CA GLY A 626 7.25 1.47 6.66
C GLY A 626 8.35 1.55 7.72
N VAL A 627 7.94 1.85 8.94
CA VAL A 627 8.84 1.94 10.12
C VAL A 627 9.28 0.55 10.63
N ILE A 628 8.58 -0.50 10.18
CA ILE A 628 8.89 -1.91 10.40
C ILE A 628 9.33 -2.50 9.07
N TYR A 629 10.37 -3.33 9.11
CA TYR A 629 10.80 -4.11 7.95
C TYR A 629 11.05 -5.57 8.32
N ARG A 630 10.36 -6.49 7.65
CA ARG A 630 10.47 -7.94 7.83
C ARG A 630 10.82 -8.62 6.50
N PRO A 631 12.10 -8.90 6.25
CA PRO A 631 12.54 -9.57 5.02
C PRO A 631 11.83 -10.91 4.79
N GLU A 632 11.50 -11.65 5.86
CA GLU A 632 10.91 -13.00 5.79
C GLU A 632 9.51 -13.00 5.18
N THR A 633 8.77 -11.90 5.33
CA THR A 633 7.41 -11.74 4.83
C THR A 633 7.30 -10.56 3.86
N GLU A 634 8.40 -10.19 3.20
CA GLU A 634 8.51 -8.94 2.43
C GLU A 634 7.41 -8.84 1.36
N ARG A 635 7.16 -9.92 0.60
CA ARG A 635 6.10 -9.94 -0.41
C ARG A 635 4.71 -9.64 0.15
N GLN A 636 4.38 -10.18 1.33
CA GLN A 636 3.05 -10.00 1.93
C GLN A 636 2.90 -8.66 2.65
N SER A 637 3.98 -8.13 3.22
CA SER A 637 3.95 -6.98 4.14
C SER A 637 4.47 -5.67 3.55
N HIS A 638 5.26 -5.73 2.49
CA HIS A 638 5.98 -4.57 1.92
C HIS A 638 5.80 -4.41 0.41
N TYR A 639 4.89 -5.17 -0.20
CA TYR A 639 4.55 -5.03 -1.61
C TYR A 639 3.04 -4.98 -1.83
N PHE A 640 2.64 -4.14 -2.79
CA PHE A 640 1.27 -4.07 -3.30
C PHE A 640 1.30 -3.87 -4.81
N HIS A 641 0.18 -4.15 -5.50
CA HIS A 641 0.08 -3.86 -6.93
C HIS A 641 -0.23 -2.38 -7.19
N THR A 642 0.44 -1.82 -8.18
CA THR A 642 0.22 -0.43 -8.62
C THR A 642 0.31 -0.29 -10.14
N ARG A 643 -0.35 0.75 -10.64
CA ARG A 643 -0.09 1.34 -11.96
C ARG A 643 0.68 2.64 -11.73
N ILE A 644 2.02 2.56 -11.73
CA ILE A 644 2.88 3.65 -11.23
C ILE A 644 2.65 4.98 -11.98
N SER A 645 2.31 4.93 -13.28
CA SER A 645 1.98 6.15 -14.05
C SER A 645 0.68 6.84 -13.68
N ASP A 646 -0.27 6.11 -13.08
CA ASP A 646 -1.51 6.69 -12.58
C ASP A 646 -1.34 7.14 -11.12
N GLN A 647 -0.42 6.52 -10.39
CA GLN A 647 -0.13 6.83 -8.99
C GLN A 647 0.65 8.13 -8.79
N PHE A 648 1.64 8.42 -9.65
CA PHE A 648 2.51 9.59 -9.55
C PHE A 648 2.61 10.34 -10.88
N ASP A 649 2.97 11.63 -10.83
CA ASP A 649 3.29 12.47 -11.99
C ASP A 649 4.76 12.31 -12.42
N ALA A 650 5.64 11.96 -11.47
CA ALA A 650 7.01 11.54 -11.73
C ALA A 650 7.49 10.53 -10.68
N VAL A 651 8.46 9.70 -11.05
CA VAL A 651 9.09 8.74 -10.15
C VAL A 651 10.60 8.90 -10.22
N ILE A 652 11.23 9.02 -9.07
CA ILE A 652 12.67 9.01 -8.90
C ILE A 652 13.10 7.61 -8.49
N HIS A 653 14.09 7.06 -9.18
CA HIS A 653 14.69 5.78 -8.86
C HIS A 653 16.14 6.00 -8.41
N ILE A 654 16.53 5.31 -7.34
CA ILE A 654 17.91 5.21 -6.88
C ILE A 654 18.17 3.73 -6.66
N ASP A 655 19.04 3.13 -7.47
CA ASP A 655 19.14 1.67 -7.60
C ASP A 655 19.60 1.00 -6.29
N THR A 656 20.65 1.55 -5.67
CA THR A 656 21.18 1.10 -4.39
C THR A 656 21.13 2.23 -3.36
N THR A 657 20.62 1.92 -2.16
CA THR A 657 20.39 2.92 -1.11
C THR A 657 20.98 2.50 0.24
N ARG A 658 21.08 3.44 1.19
CA ARG A 658 21.66 3.19 2.51
C ARG A 658 20.70 3.56 3.63
N ALA A 659 20.86 2.88 4.76
CA ALA A 659 20.09 3.16 5.97
C ALA A 659 20.32 4.61 6.46
N VAL A 660 19.23 5.32 6.73
CA VAL A 660 19.27 6.68 7.26
C VAL A 660 19.85 6.68 8.67
N GLU A 661 20.82 7.55 8.92
CA GLU A 661 21.48 7.60 10.22
C GLU A 661 20.61 8.30 11.27
N PRO A 662 20.18 7.61 12.34
CA PRO A 662 19.46 8.23 13.45
C PRO A 662 20.40 9.15 14.25
N LEU A 663 19.86 10.21 14.86
CA LEU A 663 20.64 11.06 15.78
C LEU A 663 21.08 10.27 17.02
N GLU A 664 20.24 9.35 17.49
CA GLU A 664 20.58 8.39 18.55
C GLU A 664 20.92 7.01 17.95
N ARG A 665 22.21 6.73 17.76
CA ARG A 665 22.67 5.39 17.34
C ARG A 665 22.60 4.39 18.49
N THR A 666 21.85 3.31 18.31
CA THR A 666 21.83 2.17 19.24
C THR A 666 22.98 1.19 18.94
N SER A 667 23.35 0.32 19.89
CA SER A 667 24.35 -0.73 19.63
C SER A 667 23.91 -1.67 18.50
N LEU A 668 22.61 -2.01 18.45
CA LEU A 668 22.00 -2.82 17.38
C LEU A 668 22.14 -2.15 16.00
N TRP A 669 21.94 -0.83 15.93
CA TRP A 669 22.10 -0.10 14.67
C TRP A 669 23.56 -0.07 14.20
N VAL A 670 24.51 0.06 15.13
CA VAL A 670 25.95 0.07 14.83
C VAL A 670 26.43 -1.30 14.35
N GLU A 671 26.03 -2.37 15.05
CA GLU A 671 26.32 -3.75 14.67
C GLU A 671 25.68 -4.07 13.29
N GLY A 672 24.43 -3.65 13.09
CA GLY A 672 23.63 -3.97 11.90
C GLY A 672 23.25 -5.45 11.83
N GLU A 673 22.58 -5.86 10.75
CA GLU A 673 22.35 -7.27 10.49
C GLU A 673 23.70 -8.00 10.31
N THR A 674 23.94 -9.01 11.13
CA THR A 674 25.09 -9.91 10.96
C THR A 674 24.79 -10.79 9.75
N PRO A 675 25.63 -10.80 8.69
CA PRO A 675 25.39 -11.67 7.55
C PRO A 675 25.30 -13.12 8.04
N GLU A 676 24.26 -13.86 7.62
CA GLU A 676 24.17 -15.29 7.90
C GLU A 676 25.44 -15.96 7.38
N THR A 677 26.31 -16.35 8.30
CA THR A 677 27.48 -17.16 7.99
C THR A 677 27.00 -18.53 7.54
N TYR A 678 26.88 -18.72 6.22
CA TYR A 678 26.95 -20.06 5.66
C TYR A 678 28.27 -20.68 6.12
N PRO A 679 28.28 -21.84 6.81
CA PRO A 679 29.52 -22.54 7.05
C PRO A 679 30.02 -23.06 5.70
N SER A 680 30.98 -22.35 5.09
CA SER A 680 31.82 -22.96 4.07
C SER A 680 32.70 -24.01 4.76
N ALA A 681 32.18 -25.23 4.85
CA ALA A 681 33.00 -26.38 5.20
C ALA A 681 34.02 -26.59 4.06
N PHE A 682 35.30 -26.50 4.41
CA PHE A 682 36.42 -26.98 3.60
C PHE A 682 36.46 -28.50 3.56
#